data_AF-A0A945A2P4-F1
#
_entry.id   AF-A0A945A2P4-F1
#
_cell.length_a   1.000
_cell.length_b   1.000
_cell.length_c   1.000
_cell.angle_alpha   90.00
_cell.angle_beta   90.00
_cell.angle_gamma   90.00
#
_symmetry.space_group_name_H-M   'P 1'
#
loop_
_entity.id
_entity.type
_entity.pdbx_description
1 polymer ?
#
loop_
_entity_poly.entity_id
_entity_poly.type
_entity_poly.pdbx_seq_one_letter_code
_entity_poly.pdbx_strand_id
1 'polypeptide(L)'
;MRKILAVLLAGLFLILFFVATTVNQVVDTASDPGVITGMLDDADAYDYVYDNIVGNLVHDMVDKGIEVNSGLDDTAAPTVLNFDDPDAAALAITNLIETLVPREYVQEKLEESLNGVVPYAKGETDEFTIDLEVQERVRQVLTAVREVVEDLDLSERIIEDLLVPQLDQFSDQVSTQALGIELTDAEIEAAVREIFEPVWLEGQLFAAIDEITPFFAGDADSFNVVLKFDDRAVVIGRILKDKLVKDDTLYNLVFNQVVDPLIEQTVAQSTSVGFGISLTEAEVVSTFEVIAPRDWVQEQGEGVIDALIDYLVGKSDELSYTVDLSDRKVTATEELQELALSKLAGTLEAIPACTTPAEVLGMSQDISSQQLPRCVAGGQATIDLALNSFSSVMDTQVANFVAQQVPSEVSYSQADLEAQLGGQLDTIDDMRERIIEGVSFTDQDLIDSMSDGSRESRADAEEALRILADGVMFTEANIIENLDPLALRQFNNIREYAGTALSLKWFLWVLVLIPLMVIALIGGNGWAGRLKWAGGVAAVSGLIVYGGIAVAWSFNDIAQDYVPDYGAEVSSEFRADYPRLSAELESDELNNRFERAMDSWQQSWRNQTVPWIIAGAVAFMAGTAMAMANRTKGTPLGGGTAYKGSAPRVTSSSVRSIPKEWGDGDDGDAADEPTTTDKPEATGDQKEPDSEAKT
;
A
#
# COMPACT_ATOMS: atom_id res chain seq x y z
N MET A 1 -18.55 -72.45 -27.89
CA MET A 1 -17.13 -72.03 -27.95
C MET A 1 -16.94 -70.63 -28.53
N ARG A 2 -16.95 -70.35 -29.85
CA ARG A 2 -16.59 -69.01 -30.41
C ARG A 2 -17.22 -67.79 -29.69
N LYS A 3 -18.53 -67.80 -29.44
CA LYS A 3 -19.21 -66.70 -28.70
C LYS A 3 -18.77 -66.56 -27.23
N ILE A 4 -18.42 -67.66 -26.56
CA ILE A 4 -17.93 -67.65 -25.17
C ILE A 4 -16.51 -67.05 -25.12
N LEU A 5 -15.67 -67.40 -26.11
CA LEU A 5 -14.34 -66.81 -26.27
C LEU A 5 -14.42 -65.30 -26.54
N ALA A 6 -15.37 -64.84 -27.36
CA ALA A 6 -15.60 -63.42 -27.61
C ALA A 6 -16.04 -62.65 -26.34
N VAL A 7 -16.82 -63.26 -25.44
CA VAL A 7 -17.21 -62.65 -24.16
C VAL A 7 -16.03 -62.59 -23.19
N LEU A 8 -15.18 -63.61 -23.12
CA LEU A 8 -13.96 -63.57 -22.31
C LEU A 8 -12.98 -62.48 -22.81
N LEU A 9 -12.84 -62.35 -24.13
CA LEU A 9 -12.04 -61.27 -24.74
C LEU A 9 -12.67 -59.88 -24.51
N ALA A 10 -14.01 -59.77 -24.42
CA ALA A 10 -14.66 -58.52 -24.06
C ALA A 10 -14.36 -58.08 -22.61
N GLY A 11 -14.20 -59.04 -21.69
CA GLY A 11 -13.71 -58.76 -20.33
C GLY A 11 -12.27 -58.25 -20.32
N LEU A 12 -11.38 -58.85 -21.13
CA LEU A 12 -10.01 -58.36 -21.32
C LEU A 12 -10.00 -56.96 -21.96
N PHE A 13 -10.83 -56.72 -22.99
CA PHE A 13 -10.99 -55.41 -23.61
C PHE A 13 -11.44 -54.35 -22.59
N LEU A 14 -12.41 -54.66 -21.72
CA LEU A 14 -12.88 -53.75 -20.68
C LEU A 14 -11.76 -53.33 -19.73
N ILE A 15 -10.96 -54.29 -19.24
CA ILE A 15 -9.83 -54.00 -18.33
C ILE A 15 -8.78 -53.12 -19.04
N LEU A 16 -8.40 -53.49 -20.27
CA LEU A 16 -7.42 -52.73 -21.04
C LEU A 16 -7.93 -51.33 -21.43
N PHE A 17 -9.22 -51.19 -21.74
CA PHE A 17 -9.86 -49.93 -22.05
C PHE A 17 -9.90 -49.01 -20.83
N PHE A 18 -10.26 -49.53 -19.65
CA PHE A 18 -10.19 -48.79 -18.38
C PHE A 18 -8.76 -48.31 -18.08
N VAL A 19 -7.78 -49.21 -18.12
CA VAL A 19 -6.37 -48.85 -17.90
C VAL A 19 -5.90 -47.81 -18.91
N ALA A 20 -6.27 -47.93 -20.19
CA ALA A 20 -5.91 -46.95 -21.20
C ALA A 20 -6.55 -45.57 -20.93
N THR A 21 -7.84 -45.48 -20.55
CA THR A 21 -8.47 -44.19 -20.24
C THR A 21 -7.92 -43.56 -18.97
N THR A 22 -7.61 -44.34 -17.92
CA THR A 22 -6.96 -43.83 -16.70
C THR A 22 -5.55 -43.31 -16.99
N VAL A 23 -4.71 -44.10 -17.68
CA VAL A 23 -3.36 -43.65 -18.04
C VAL A 23 -3.42 -42.46 -18.98
N ASN A 24 -4.38 -42.42 -19.91
CA ASN A 24 -4.57 -41.27 -20.80
C ASN A 24 -4.93 -40.00 -20.01
N GLN A 25 -5.88 -40.05 -19.06
CA GLN A 25 -6.19 -38.90 -18.18
C GLN A 25 -4.98 -38.45 -17.36
N VAL A 26 -4.29 -39.36 -16.65
CA VAL A 26 -3.15 -39.00 -15.80
C VAL A 26 -2.02 -38.38 -16.63
N VAL A 27 -1.80 -38.89 -17.84
CA VAL A 27 -0.84 -38.30 -18.79
C VAL A 27 -1.34 -36.94 -19.28
N ASP A 28 -2.61 -36.79 -19.67
CA ASP A 28 -3.19 -35.53 -20.16
C ASP A 28 -3.08 -34.43 -19.10
N THR A 29 -3.42 -34.69 -17.84
CA THR A 29 -3.25 -33.74 -16.72
C THR A 29 -1.80 -33.30 -16.50
N ALA A 30 -0.84 -34.17 -16.75
CA ALA A 30 0.59 -33.85 -16.66
C ALA A 30 1.20 -33.30 -17.97
N SER A 31 0.41 -33.15 -19.05
CA SER A 31 0.92 -32.80 -20.39
C SER A 31 0.14 -31.75 -21.16
N ASP A 32 -1.05 -31.37 -20.68
CA ASP A 32 -1.93 -30.37 -21.27
C ASP A 32 -2.23 -29.27 -20.23
N PRO A 33 -1.60 -28.08 -20.34
CA PRO A 33 -1.85 -26.93 -19.47
C PRO A 33 -3.35 -26.61 -19.31
N GLY A 34 -4.14 -26.76 -20.37
CA GLY A 34 -5.58 -26.48 -20.37
C GLY A 34 -6.39 -27.39 -19.43
N VAL A 35 -5.84 -28.54 -19.03
CA VAL A 35 -6.46 -29.43 -18.04
C VAL A 35 -6.23 -28.91 -16.61
N ILE A 36 -5.12 -28.22 -16.35
CA ILE A 36 -4.83 -27.61 -15.04
C ILE A 36 -5.54 -26.25 -14.92
N THR A 37 -5.44 -25.39 -15.94
CA THR A 37 -6.12 -24.08 -15.90
C THR A 37 -7.64 -24.24 -15.85
N GLY A 38 -8.21 -25.19 -16.60
CA GLY A 38 -9.64 -25.51 -16.52
C GLY A 38 -10.09 -26.06 -15.16
N MET A 39 -9.23 -26.78 -14.42
CA MET A 39 -9.54 -27.20 -13.04
C MET A 39 -9.57 -26.04 -12.05
N LEU A 40 -8.72 -25.03 -12.24
CA LEU A 40 -8.70 -23.82 -11.42
C LEU A 40 -9.88 -22.90 -11.73
N ASP A 41 -10.25 -22.82 -13.01
CA ASP A 41 -11.42 -22.07 -13.51
C ASP A 41 -12.74 -22.69 -13.00
N ASP A 42 -12.95 -24.02 -13.17
CA ASP A 42 -14.13 -24.75 -12.67
C ASP A 42 -14.26 -24.75 -11.12
N ALA A 43 -13.20 -24.39 -10.39
CA ALA A 43 -13.19 -24.24 -8.94
C ALA A 43 -13.39 -22.78 -8.48
N ASP A 44 -13.49 -21.83 -9.40
CA ASP A 44 -13.35 -20.38 -9.17
C ASP A 44 -12.16 -20.07 -8.23
N ALA A 45 -11.01 -20.68 -8.50
CA ALA A 45 -9.84 -20.64 -7.60
C ALA A 45 -9.23 -19.23 -7.51
N TYR A 46 -9.18 -18.50 -8.62
CA TYR A 46 -8.71 -17.11 -8.65
C TYR A 46 -9.63 -16.19 -7.84
N ASP A 47 -10.94 -16.29 -8.04
CA ASP A 47 -11.91 -15.50 -7.27
C ASP A 47 -11.84 -15.81 -5.78
N TYR A 48 -11.74 -17.09 -5.43
CA TYR A 48 -11.56 -17.49 -4.04
C TYR A 48 -10.32 -16.88 -3.40
N VAL A 49 -9.17 -16.89 -4.11
CA VAL A 49 -7.92 -16.29 -3.61
C VAL A 49 -8.06 -14.78 -3.42
N TYR A 50 -8.64 -14.03 -4.35
CA TYR A 50 -8.77 -12.59 -4.19
C TYR A 50 -9.80 -12.22 -3.12
N ASP A 51 -11.00 -12.78 -3.18
CA ASP A 51 -12.11 -12.38 -2.30
C ASP A 51 -11.94 -12.88 -0.86
N ASN A 52 -11.34 -14.07 -0.66
CA ASN A 52 -11.32 -14.75 0.66
C ASN A 52 -9.91 -14.92 1.23
N ILE A 53 -8.85 -14.95 0.42
CA ILE A 53 -7.46 -15.02 0.94
C ILE A 53 -6.85 -13.62 1.02
N VAL A 54 -6.82 -12.86 -0.09
CA VAL A 54 -6.30 -11.48 -0.11
C VAL A 54 -7.22 -10.56 0.69
N GLY A 55 -8.54 -10.60 0.46
CA GLY A 55 -9.50 -9.77 1.20
C GLY A 55 -9.42 -9.96 2.72
N ASN A 56 -9.37 -11.20 3.22
CA ASN A 56 -9.23 -11.44 4.66
C ASN A 56 -7.83 -11.10 5.20
N LEU A 57 -6.76 -11.34 4.43
CA LEU A 57 -5.40 -10.92 4.79
C LEU A 57 -5.33 -9.39 4.98
N VAL A 58 -5.88 -8.64 4.02
CA VAL A 58 -5.91 -7.18 4.04
C VAL A 58 -6.77 -6.69 5.20
N HIS A 59 -7.95 -7.26 5.44
CA HIS A 59 -8.75 -6.93 6.62
C HIS A 59 -7.99 -7.15 7.93
N ASP A 60 -7.32 -8.29 8.11
CA ASP A 60 -6.55 -8.57 9.34
C ASP A 60 -5.38 -7.58 9.51
N MET A 61 -4.70 -7.20 8.42
CA MET A 61 -3.64 -6.18 8.45
C MET A 61 -4.18 -4.78 8.79
N VAL A 62 -5.35 -4.41 8.25
CA VAL A 62 -6.00 -3.12 8.49
C VAL A 62 -6.58 -3.04 9.90
N ASP A 63 -7.21 -4.11 10.40
CA ASP A 63 -7.72 -4.25 11.78
C ASP A 63 -6.59 -4.13 12.82
N LYS A 64 -5.37 -4.56 12.48
CA LYS A 64 -4.18 -4.45 13.33
C LYS A 64 -3.53 -3.06 13.30
N GLY A 65 -3.75 -2.30 12.23
CA GLY A 65 -3.06 -1.05 11.95
C GLY A 65 -1.61 -1.26 11.47
N ILE A 66 -1.00 -0.19 10.96
CA ILE A 66 0.38 -0.22 10.44
C ILE A 66 1.31 0.35 11.51
N GLU A 67 2.18 -0.50 12.08
CA GLU A 67 3.26 -0.08 12.98
C GLU A 67 4.35 0.68 12.20
N VAL A 68 4.51 1.97 12.51
CA VAL A 68 5.53 2.87 11.96
C VAL A 68 6.52 3.23 13.07
N ASN A 69 7.80 2.97 12.84
CA ASN A 69 8.86 3.52 13.71
C ASN A 69 9.25 4.91 13.17
N SER A 70 9.15 5.94 14.02
CA SER A 70 9.48 7.32 13.67
C SER A 70 10.98 7.57 13.49
N GLY A 71 11.85 6.72 14.04
CA GLY A 71 13.31 6.88 13.98
C GLY A 71 13.86 8.07 14.78
N LEU A 72 13.01 8.82 15.48
CA LEU A 72 13.41 9.97 16.31
C LEU A 72 14.03 9.54 17.65
N ASP A 73 13.68 8.34 18.14
CA ASP A 73 14.23 7.70 19.34
C ASP A 73 14.09 6.18 19.21
N ASP A 74 15.22 5.45 19.15
CA ASP A 74 15.27 3.97 19.13
C ASP A 74 14.57 3.30 20.34
N THR A 75 14.23 4.09 21.37
CA THR A 75 13.54 3.63 22.58
C THR A 75 12.07 4.06 22.67
N ALA A 76 11.58 4.86 21.73
CA ALA A 76 10.15 5.17 21.61
C ALA A 76 9.35 3.93 21.19
N ALA A 77 8.09 3.86 21.62
CA ALA A 77 7.18 2.84 21.14
C ALA A 77 6.81 3.12 19.67
N PRO A 78 6.69 2.10 18.79
CA PRO A 78 6.22 2.30 17.43
C PRO A 78 4.83 2.94 17.45
N THR A 79 4.60 3.89 16.56
CA THR A 79 3.32 4.57 16.40
C THR A 79 2.46 3.74 15.44
N VAL A 80 1.19 3.52 15.77
CA VAL A 80 0.29 2.72 14.92
C VAL A 80 -0.57 3.67 14.11
N LEU A 81 -0.47 3.62 12.79
CA LEU A 81 -1.42 4.26 11.88
C LEU A 81 -2.68 3.39 11.81
N ASN A 82 -3.82 3.98 12.15
CA ASN A 82 -5.13 3.33 12.18
C ASN A 82 -6.01 3.88 11.05
N PHE A 83 -7.10 3.18 10.77
CA PHE A 83 -8.10 3.57 9.78
C PHE A 83 -9.46 3.74 10.46
N ASP A 84 -10.15 4.85 10.22
CA ASP A 84 -11.46 5.15 10.85
C ASP A 84 -12.53 4.13 10.49
N ASP A 85 -12.50 3.62 9.26
CA ASP A 85 -13.34 2.55 8.76
C ASP A 85 -12.43 1.43 8.22
N PRO A 86 -12.08 0.42 9.06
CA PRO A 86 -11.27 -0.71 8.66
C PRO A 86 -11.87 -1.53 7.51
N ASP A 87 -13.19 -1.56 7.36
CA ASP A 87 -13.83 -2.33 6.28
C ASP A 87 -13.73 -1.56 4.94
N ALA A 88 -13.86 -0.22 4.95
CA ALA A 88 -13.60 0.61 3.77
C ALA A 88 -12.11 0.64 3.40
N ALA A 89 -11.21 0.71 4.38
CA ALA A 89 -9.76 0.66 4.17
C ALA A 89 -9.31 -0.67 3.58
N ALA A 90 -9.85 -1.79 4.07
CA ALA A 90 -9.58 -3.09 3.48
C ALA A 90 -10.10 -3.21 2.05
N LEU A 91 -11.26 -2.64 1.74
CA LEU A 91 -11.81 -2.62 0.38
C LEU A 91 -10.93 -1.81 -0.58
N ALA A 92 -10.51 -0.60 -0.21
CA ALA A 92 -9.65 0.24 -1.06
C ALA A 92 -8.28 -0.40 -1.31
N ILE A 93 -7.66 -1.00 -0.29
CA ILE A 93 -6.38 -1.72 -0.42
C ILE A 93 -6.56 -3.01 -1.25
N THR A 94 -7.71 -3.69 -1.16
CA THR A 94 -8.00 -4.83 -2.04
C THR A 94 -8.18 -4.39 -3.50
N ASN A 95 -8.89 -3.29 -3.74
CA ASN A 95 -9.03 -2.68 -5.08
C ASN A 95 -7.67 -2.22 -5.66
N LEU A 96 -6.75 -1.72 -4.82
CA LEU A 96 -5.38 -1.40 -5.20
C LEU A 96 -4.64 -2.66 -5.72
N ILE A 97 -4.70 -3.74 -4.95
CA ILE A 97 -4.07 -5.01 -5.33
C ILE A 97 -4.68 -5.55 -6.61
N GLU A 98 -6.01 -5.50 -6.77
CA GLU A 98 -6.70 -5.94 -7.98
C GLU A 98 -6.43 -5.04 -9.19
N THR A 99 -6.18 -3.74 -9.00
CA THR A 99 -5.77 -2.82 -10.07
C THR A 99 -4.33 -3.08 -10.52
N LEU A 100 -3.40 -3.26 -9.58
CA LEU A 100 -1.99 -3.50 -9.88
C LEU A 100 -1.71 -4.92 -10.38
N VAL A 101 -2.46 -5.89 -9.86
CA VAL A 101 -2.34 -7.31 -10.17
C VAL A 101 -3.75 -7.88 -10.41
N PRO A 102 -4.35 -7.66 -11.60
CA PRO A 102 -5.68 -8.19 -11.91
C PRO A 102 -5.75 -9.72 -11.90
N ARG A 103 -6.93 -10.27 -11.61
CA ARG A 103 -7.18 -11.73 -11.60
C ARG A 103 -6.86 -12.35 -12.95
N GLU A 104 -7.23 -11.67 -14.03
CA GLU A 104 -6.97 -12.07 -15.42
C GLU A 104 -5.48 -12.10 -15.74
N TYR A 105 -4.70 -11.17 -15.18
CA TYR A 105 -3.24 -11.16 -15.35
C TYR A 105 -2.58 -12.34 -14.63
N VAL A 106 -3.04 -12.70 -13.42
CA VAL A 106 -2.55 -13.91 -12.72
C VAL A 106 -2.94 -15.18 -13.48
N GLN A 107 -4.16 -15.25 -14.02
CA GLN A 107 -4.63 -16.35 -14.84
C GLN A 107 -3.82 -16.48 -16.14
N GLU A 108 -3.60 -15.38 -16.87
CA GLU A 108 -2.81 -15.31 -18.09
C GLU A 108 -1.35 -15.73 -17.84
N LYS A 109 -0.71 -15.20 -16.79
CA LYS A 109 0.67 -15.55 -16.44
C LYS A 109 0.83 -16.97 -15.90
N LEU A 110 -0.18 -17.54 -15.24
CA LEU A 110 -0.17 -18.97 -14.90
C LEU A 110 -0.32 -19.84 -16.16
N GLU A 111 -1.19 -19.48 -17.10
CA GLU A 111 -1.34 -20.20 -18.36
C GLU A 111 -0.06 -20.11 -19.23
N GLU A 112 0.55 -18.94 -19.35
CA GLU A 112 1.83 -18.73 -20.03
C GLU A 112 2.95 -19.54 -19.37
N SER A 113 3.05 -19.50 -18.03
CA SER A 113 3.98 -20.29 -17.23
C SER A 113 3.84 -21.80 -17.49
N LEU A 114 2.62 -22.33 -17.42
CA LEU A 114 2.36 -23.75 -17.70
C LEU A 114 2.64 -24.11 -19.16
N ASN A 115 2.34 -23.22 -20.11
CA ASN A 115 2.65 -23.41 -21.53
C ASN A 115 4.17 -23.40 -21.82
N GLY A 116 5.00 -22.75 -21.00
CA GLY A 116 6.46 -22.84 -21.06
C GLY A 116 7.03 -24.07 -20.34
N VAL A 117 6.61 -24.28 -19.09
CA VAL A 117 7.16 -25.32 -18.20
C VAL A 117 6.76 -26.73 -18.62
N VAL A 118 5.54 -26.95 -19.11
CA VAL A 118 5.05 -28.29 -19.45
C VAL A 118 5.80 -28.89 -20.66
N PRO A 119 5.98 -28.20 -21.81
CA PRO A 119 6.85 -28.68 -22.89
C PRO A 119 8.28 -28.98 -22.46
N TYR A 120 8.86 -28.14 -21.59
CA TYR A 120 10.18 -28.37 -21.03
C TYR A 120 10.22 -29.65 -20.19
N ALA A 121 9.29 -29.82 -19.25
CA ALA A 121 9.19 -30.99 -18.38
C ALA A 121 8.96 -32.33 -19.13
N LYS A 122 8.45 -32.28 -20.37
CA LYS A 122 8.35 -33.46 -21.27
C LYS A 122 9.65 -33.77 -22.03
N GLY A 123 10.56 -32.80 -22.13
CA GLY A 123 11.67 -32.83 -23.08
C GLY A 123 11.25 -32.54 -24.53
N GLU A 124 10.18 -31.77 -24.74
CA GLU A 124 9.78 -31.25 -26.06
C GLU A 124 10.55 -29.97 -26.41
N THR A 125 10.85 -29.13 -25.40
CA THR A 125 11.82 -28.03 -25.49
C THR A 125 13.01 -28.29 -24.60
N ASP A 126 14.17 -27.75 -24.99
CA ASP A 126 15.41 -27.82 -24.20
C ASP A 126 15.53 -26.68 -23.18
N GLU A 127 14.80 -25.57 -23.38
CA GLU A 127 14.76 -24.37 -22.53
C GLU A 127 13.31 -23.85 -22.39
N PHE A 128 13.06 -22.99 -21.41
CA PHE A 128 11.84 -22.17 -21.30
C PHE A 128 12.16 -20.82 -20.62
N THR A 129 11.27 -19.85 -20.80
CA THR A 129 11.33 -18.52 -20.18
C THR A 129 9.89 -18.05 -19.92
N ILE A 130 9.66 -17.45 -18.76
CA ILE A 130 8.38 -16.86 -18.36
C ILE A 130 8.65 -15.39 -18.09
N ASP A 131 7.97 -14.51 -18.82
CA ASP A 131 7.99 -13.07 -18.58
C ASP A 131 6.79 -12.69 -17.71
N LEU A 132 7.04 -12.17 -16.51
CA LEU A 132 5.95 -11.65 -15.68
C LEU A 132 5.47 -10.26 -16.12
N GLU A 133 6.22 -9.51 -16.93
CA GLU A 133 5.86 -8.15 -17.38
C GLU A 133 5.58 -7.16 -16.22
N VAL A 134 6.21 -7.37 -15.05
CA VAL A 134 6.00 -6.59 -13.82
C VAL A 134 6.20 -5.09 -14.03
N GLN A 135 7.11 -4.69 -14.92
CA GLN A 135 7.34 -3.28 -15.30
C GLN A 135 6.06 -2.56 -15.72
N GLU A 136 5.15 -3.23 -16.45
CA GLU A 136 3.90 -2.61 -16.91
C GLU A 136 2.87 -2.47 -15.79
N ARG A 137 2.99 -3.27 -14.73
CA ARG A 137 2.24 -3.12 -13.48
C ARG A 137 2.80 -1.98 -12.65
N VAL A 138 4.13 -1.86 -12.56
CA VAL A 138 4.82 -0.74 -11.90
C VAL A 138 4.39 0.61 -12.49
N ARG A 139 4.27 0.73 -13.82
CA ARG A 139 3.78 1.96 -14.48
C ARG A 139 2.36 2.38 -14.10
N GLN A 140 1.56 1.49 -13.49
CA GLN A 140 0.19 1.77 -13.03
C GLN A 140 0.13 2.16 -11.54
N VAL A 141 1.23 1.99 -10.78
CA VAL A 141 1.32 2.28 -9.33
C VAL A 141 0.87 3.69 -8.99
N LEU A 142 1.35 4.70 -9.72
CA LEU A 142 0.99 6.10 -9.46
C LEU A 142 -0.52 6.32 -9.49
N THR A 143 -1.23 5.81 -10.50
CA THR A 143 -2.66 6.03 -10.66
C THR A 143 -3.45 5.32 -9.57
N ALA A 144 -3.09 4.06 -9.28
CA ALA A 144 -3.79 3.27 -8.27
C ALA A 144 -3.54 3.78 -6.84
N VAL A 145 -2.31 4.23 -6.53
CA VAL A 145 -2.00 4.81 -5.21
C VAL A 145 -2.68 6.17 -5.00
N ARG A 146 -2.84 6.99 -6.06
CA ARG A 146 -3.62 8.25 -5.97
C ARG A 146 -5.06 8.00 -5.53
N GLU A 147 -5.73 7.01 -6.12
CA GLU A 147 -7.10 6.63 -5.77
C GLU A 147 -7.20 6.20 -4.29
N VAL A 148 -6.25 5.40 -3.78
CA VAL A 148 -6.24 4.95 -2.38
C VAL A 148 -5.90 6.06 -1.38
N VAL A 149 -4.98 6.97 -1.73
CA VAL A 149 -4.65 8.13 -0.88
C VAL A 149 -5.86 9.03 -0.70
N GLU A 150 -6.63 9.25 -1.79
CA GLU A 150 -7.88 10.02 -1.78
C GLU A 150 -9.02 9.28 -1.05
N ASP A 151 -9.22 7.97 -1.30
CA ASP A 151 -10.31 7.18 -0.71
C ASP A 151 -10.16 6.96 0.82
N LEU A 152 -8.92 6.97 1.33
CA LEU A 152 -8.62 6.68 2.74
C LEU A 152 -8.19 7.90 3.57
N ASP A 153 -8.23 9.09 2.99
CA ASP A 153 -7.73 10.34 3.61
C ASP A 153 -6.32 10.14 4.24
N LEU A 154 -5.41 9.41 3.57
CA LEU A 154 -4.14 8.95 4.18
C LEU A 154 -3.28 10.12 4.68
N SER A 155 -3.34 11.26 4.01
CA SER A 155 -2.70 12.51 4.38
C SER A 155 -3.12 12.98 5.78
N GLU A 156 -4.41 12.86 6.09
CA GLU A 156 -4.99 13.22 7.37
C GLU A 156 -4.59 12.20 8.45
N ARG A 157 -4.57 10.90 8.11
CA ARG A 157 -4.07 9.85 9.01
C ARG A 157 -2.61 10.04 9.38
N ILE A 158 -1.76 10.41 8.42
CA ILE A 158 -0.34 10.72 8.67
C ILE A 158 -0.22 11.94 9.59
N ILE A 159 -1.06 12.96 9.43
CA ILE A 159 -1.09 14.12 10.35
C ILE A 159 -1.49 13.68 11.76
N GLU A 160 -2.66 13.08 11.91
CA GLU A 160 -3.27 12.77 13.21
C GLU A 160 -2.55 11.67 13.99
N ASP A 161 -2.23 10.54 13.36
CA ASP A 161 -1.64 9.39 14.03
C ASP A 161 -0.11 9.47 14.13
N LEU A 162 0.59 10.11 13.18
CA LEU A 162 2.06 10.12 13.14
C LEU A 162 2.67 11.48 13.50
N LEU A 163 2.27 12.56 12.83
CA LEU A 163 2.96 13.86 12.95
C LEU A 163 2.56 14.63 14.22
N VAL A 164 1.30 14.55 14.68
CA VAL A 164 0.86 15.19 15.94
C VAL A 164 1.57 14.59 17.15
N PRO A 165 1.62 13.26 17.38
CA PRO A 165 2.36 12.68 18.50
C PRO A 165 3.87 12.96 18.45
N GLN A 166 4.46 13.01 17.25
CA GLN A 166 5.88 13.34 17.10
C GLN A 166 6.18 14.80 17.43
N LEU A 167 5.36 15.76 16.98
CA LEU A 167 5.58 17.17 17.31
C LEU A 167 5.30 17.45 18.79
N ASP A 168 4.36 16.73 19.42
CA ASP A 168 4.12 16.79 20.86
C ASP A 168 5.37 16.40 21.66
N GLN A 169 5.93 15.22 21.40
CA GLN A 169 7.18 14.75 22.02
C GLN A 169 8.37 15.68 21.76
N PHE A 170 8.45 16.32 20.60
CA PHE A 170 9.50 17.28 20.26
C PHE A 170 9.32 18.62 20.99
N SER A 171 8.09 19.13 21.04
CA SER A 171 7.75 20.41 21.70
C SER A 171 8.04 20.37 23.20
N ASP A 172 7.73 19.25 23.86
CA ASP A 172 8.00 19.04 25.29
C ASP A 172 9.50 19.05 25.64
N GLN A 173 10.36 18.71 24.67
CA GLN A 173 11.82 18.76 24.81
C GLN A 173 12.37 20.16 24.51
N VAL A 174 12.03 20.74 23.36
CA VAL A 174 12.67 21.98 22.87
C VAL A 174 11.96 23.22 23.40
N SER A 175 10.65 23.31 23.22
CA SER A 175 9.87 24.51 23.52
C SER A 175 9.86 24.78 25.03
N THR A 176 9.52 23.77 25.83
CA THR A 176 9.36 23.90 27.29
C THR A 176 10.71 24.04 28.02
N GLN A 177 11.75 23.28 27.64
CA GLN A 177 13.00 23.20 28.41
C GLN A 177 14.09 24.18 27.94
N ALA A 178 14.17 24.48 26.64
CA ALA A 178 15.19 25.37 26.08
C ALA A 178 14.68 26.78 25.82
N LEU A 179 13.50 26.93 25.20
CA LEU A 179 12.97 28.24 24.78
C LEU A 179 11.98 28.88 25.77
N GLY A 180 11.45 28.11 26.73
CA GLY A 180 10.45 28.59 27.69
C GLY A 180 9.10 28.96 27.06
N ILE A 181 8.77 28.35 25.91
CA ILE A 181 7.50 28.52 25.20
C ILE A 181 6.70 27.23 25.40
N GLU A 182 5.56 27.32 26.08
CA GLU A 182 4.65 26.18 26.24
C GLU A 182 3.56 26.24 25.15
N LEU A 183 3.48 25.20 24.32
CA LEU A 183 2.36 24.96 23.39
C LEU A 183 1.41 23.94 24.03
N THR A 184 0.11 24.19 23.93
CA THR A 184 -0.92 23.22 24.34
C THR A 184 -1.19 22.21 23.23
N ASP A 185 -1.70 21.03 23.58
CA ASP A 185 -2.01 19.91 22.66
C ASP A 185 -2.80 20.40 21.42
N ALA A 186 -3.78 21.28 21.62
CA ALA A 186 -4.62 21.85 20.56
C ALA A 186 -3.89 22.89 19.68
N GLU A 187 -2.87 23.56 20.20
CA GLU A 187 -1.99 24.43 19.41
C GLU A 187 -0.95 23.63 18.63
N ILE A 188 -0.50 22.50 19.18
CA ILE A 188 0.39 21.55 18.50
C ILE A 188 -0.36 20.91 17.32
N GLU A 189 -1.58 20.41 17.53
CA GLU A 189 -2.44 19.87 16.47
C GLU A 189 -2.68 20.91 15.36
N ALA A 190 -3.05 22.14 15.73
CA ALA A 190 -3.24 23.23 14.77
C ALA A 190 -1.94 23.58 14.02
N ALA A 191 -0.79 23.58 14.70
CA ALA A 191 0.50 23.84 14.10
C ALA A 191 0.91 22.74 13.11
N VAL A 192 0.74 21.45 13.46
CA VAL A 192 1.03 20.33 12.54
C VAL A 192 0.17 20.43 11.29
N ARG A 193 -1.15 20.63 11.43
CA ARG A 193 -2.08 20.76 10.30
C ARG A 193 -1.75 21.93 9.37
N GLU A 194 -1.15 23.00 9.91
CA GLU A 194 -0.77 24.18 9.13
C GLU A 194 0.64 24.06 8.52
N ILE A 195 1.58 23.43 9.22
CA ILE A 195 2.93 23.14 8.68
C ILE A 195 2.80 22.09 7.57
N PHE A 196 2.14 20.97 7.86
CA PHE A 196 2.03 19.80 7.00
C PHE A 196 0.63 19.72 6.38
N GLU A 197 0.18 20.80 5.74
CA GLU A 197 -1.12 20.83 5.04
C GLU A 197 -1.33 19.56 4.18
N PRO A 198 -2.50 18.89 4.23
CA PRO A 198 -2.73 17.61 3.53
C PRO A 198 -2.33 17.63 2.05
N VAL A 199 -2.70 18.69 1.33
CA VAL A 199 -2.37 18.91 -0.09
C VAL A 199 -0.86 19.03 -0.34
N TRP A 200 -0.10 19.54 0.64
CA TRP A 200 1.37 19.56 0.56
C TRP A 200 1.94 18.15 0.76
N LEU A 201 1.47 17.39 1.76
CA LEU A 201 1.90 16.00 1.99
C LEU A 201 1.62 15.11 0.77
N GLU A 202 0.43 15.20 0.18
CA GLU A 202 0.07 14.53 -1.07
C GLU A 202 1.01 14.90 -2.21
N GLY A 203 1.33 16.19 -2.34
CA GLY A 203 2.29 16.68 -3.32
C GLY A 203 3.67 16.03 -3.17
N GLN A 204 4.15 15.83 -1.94
CA GLN A 204 5.42 15.16 -1.67
C GLN A 204 5.35 13.65 -1.93
N LEU A 205 4.29 12.97 -1.46
CA LEU A 205 4.08 11.53 -1.67
C LEU A 205 3.99 11.20 -3.17
N PHE A 206 3.20 11.96 -3.91
CA PHE A 206 3.04 11.73 -5.35
C PHE A 206 4.30 12.10 -6.13
N ALA A 207 5.03 13.16 -5.77
CA ALA A 207 6.33 13.47 -6.37
C ALA A 207 7.36 12.37 -6.11
N ALA A 208 7.36 11.76 -4.92
CA ALA A 208 8.21 10.63 -4.60
C ALA A 208 7.87 9.40 -5.48
N ILE A 209 6.59 9.08 -5.63
CA ILE A 209 6.14 7.97 -6.51
C ILE A 209 6.44 8.25 -7.98
N ASP A 210 6.25 9.49 -8.45
CA ASP A 210 6.56 9.93 -9.82
C ASP A 210 8.07 9.80 -10.14
N GLU A 211 8.95 10.01 -9.16
CA GLU A 211 10.41 9.88 -9.27
C GLU A 211 10.89 8.42 -9.13
N ILE A 212 10.24 7.63 -8.26
CA ILE A 212 10.58 6.21 -8.00
C ILE A 212 10.06 5.26 -9.10
N THR A 213 8.89 5.54 -9.69
CA THR A 213 8.23 4.65 -10.66
C THR A 213 9.10 4.34 -11.89
N PRO A 214 9.77 5.33 -12.55
CA PRO A 214 10.65 5.05 -13.68
C PRO A 214 11.82 4.11 -13.36
N PHE A 215 12.37 4.18 -12.14
CA PHE A 215 13.47 3.30 -11.71
C PHE A 215 13.01 1.84 -11.65
N PHE A 216 11.92 1.55 -10.92
CA PHE A 216 11.37 0.19 -10.85
C PHE A 216 10.77 -0.32 -12.18
N ALA A 217 10.40 0.58 -13.10
CA ALA A 217 9.94 0.21 -14.44
C ALA A 217 11.08 -0.07 -15.43
N GLY A 218 12.35 0.13 -15.04
CA GLY A 218 13.53 0.00 -15.91
C GLY A 218 13.73 1.19 -16.87
N ASP A 219 12.98 2.27 -16.69
CA ASP A 219 13.02 3.48 -17.52
C ASP A 219 14.07 4.51 -17.01
N ALA A 220 14.65 4.31 -15.81
CA ALA A 220 15.73 5.12 -15.23
C ALA A 220 16.75 4.28 -14.43
N ASP A 221 18.04 4.66 -14.48
CA ASP A 221 19.14 3.94 -13.78
C ASP A 221 19.25 4.23 -12.27
N SER A 222 18.61 5.31 -11.79
CA SER A 222 18.68 5.82 -10.41
C SER A 222 17.51 6.77 -10.14
N PHE A 223 17.14 6.99 -8.88
CA PHE A 223 16.13 7.99 -8.47
C PHE A 223 16.66 8.89 -7.33
N ASN A 224 16.11 10.10 -7.20
CA ASN A 224 16.41 10.99 -6.06
C ASN A 224 15.17 11.77 -5.61
N VAL A 225 14.46 11.24 -4.62
CA VAL A 225 13.33 11.93 -3.99
C VAL A 225 13.87 13.02 -3.07
N VAL A 226 13.42 14.27 -3.24
CA VAL A 226 13.86 15.41 -2.40
C VAL A 226 12.66 16.09 -1.74
N LEU A 227 12.56 15.93 -0.42
CA LEU A 227 11.53 16.55 0.42
C LEU A 227 11.96 17.96 0.83
N LYS A 228 11.21 19.00 0.41
CA LYS A 228 11.57 20.42 0.59
C LYS A 228 10.82 21.09 1.75
N PHE A 229 11.57 21.77 2.63
CA PHE A 229 11.04 22.39 3.86
C PHE A 229 11.19 23.93 3.91
N ASP A 230 11.67 24.58 2.86
CA ASP A 230 11.90 26.02 2.79
C ASP A 230 10.61 26.84 3.00
N ASP A 231 9.53 26.50 2.30
CA ASP A 231 8.21 27.11 2.54
C ASP A 231 7.67 26.78 3.95
N ARG A 232 7.97 25.58 4.46
CA ARG A 232 7.49 25.08 5.75
C ARG A 232 8.14 25.82 6.93
N ALA A 233 9.42 26.19 6.81
CA ALA A 233 10.11 27.05 7.78
C ALA A 233 9.44 28.44 7.90
N VAL A 234 8.96 29.02 6.79
CA VAL A 234 8.20 30.29 6.81
C VAL A 234 6.86 30.14 7.53
N VAL A 235 6.20 28.99 7.40
CA VAL A 235 4.98 28.66 8.16
C VAL A 235 5.28 28.59 9.66
N ILE A 236 6.31 27.84 10.06
CA ILE A 236 6.74 27.71 11.47
C ILE A 236 7.00 29.09 12.08
N GLY A 237 7.77 29.96 11.41
CA GLY A 237 8.05 31.31 11.91
C GLY A 237 6.80 32.16 12.12
N ARG A 238 5.78 32.01 11.27
CA ARG A 238 4.50 32.71 11.43
C ARG A 238 3.70 32.17 12.63
N ILE A 239 3.66 30.85 12.83
CA ILE A 239 3.02 30.22 13.99
C ILE A 239 3.68 30.69 15.29
N LEU A 240 5.02 30.73 15.33
CA LEU A 240 5.78 31.21 16.49
C LEU A 240 5.49 32.68 16.80
N LYS A 241 5.43 33.56 15.79
CA LYS A 241 5.04 34.98 15.98
C LYS A 241 3.61 35.12 16.50
N ASP A 242 2.68 34.35 15.95
CA ASP A 242 1.28 34.32 16.39
C ASP A 242 1.14 33.91 17.87
N LYS A 243 1.92 32.93 18.33
CA LYS A 243 2.00 32.51 19.74
C LYS A 243 2.60 33.61 20.62
N LEU A 244 3.69 34.24 20.17
CA LEU A 244 4.40 35.34 20.83
C LEU A 244 3.47 36.51 21.20
N VAL A 245 2.59 36.87 20.27
CA VAL A 245 1.65 38.00 20.39
C VAL A 245 0.43 37.67 21.25
N LYS A 246 -0.07 36.41 21.20
CA LYS A 246 -1.30 36.02 21.92
C LYS A 246 -1.12 35.91 23.43
N ASP A 247 0.01 35.38 23.88
CA ASP A 247 0.17 34.89 25.27
C ASP A 247 1.09 35.75 26.15
N ASP A 248 1.59 36.88 25.64
CA ASP A 248 2.64 37.71 26.28
C ASP A 248 3.92 36.90 26.65
N THR A 249 4.12 35.71 26.07
CA THR A 249 5.15 34.73 26.49
C THR A 249 6.54 35.35 26.47
N LEU A 250 6.90 36.06 25.40
CA LEU A 250 8.19 36.72 25.29
C LEU A 250 8.39 37.80 26.35
N TYR A 251 7.36 38.61 26.63
CA TYR A 251 7.47 39.66 27.64
C TYR A 251 7.71 39.06 29.02
N ASN A 252 6.97 38.00 29.36
CA ASN A 252 7.15 37.27 30.61
C ASN A 252 8.51 36.57 30.67
N LEU A 253 8.98 35.97 29.57
CA LEU A 253 10.28 35.30 29.50
C LEU A 253 11.44 36.29 29.68
N VAL A 254 11.44 37.39 28.91
CA VAL A 254 12.45 38.46 28.99
C VAL A 254 12.46 39.09 30.38
N PHE A 255 11.30 39.38 30.98
CA PHE A 255 11.28 39.92 32.34
C PHE A 255 11.80 38.91 33.38
N ASN A 256 11.21 37.71 33.44
CA ASN A 256 11.53 36.73 34.49
C ASN A 256 12.97 36.16 34.38
N GLN A 257 13.51 36.00 33.16
CA GLN A 257 14.82 35.37 32.94
C GLN A 257 15.97 36.36 32.71
N VAL A 258 15.69 37.57 32.21
CA VAL A 258 16.73 38.56 31.88
C VAL A 258 16.65 39.78 32.80
N VAL A 259 15.48 40.42 32.91
CA VAL A 259 15.33 41.66 33.68
C VAL A 259 15.43 41.40 35.18
N ASP A 260 14.69 40.46 35.73
CA ASP A 260 14.65 40.19 37.18
C ASP A 260 16.05 39.81 37.74
N PRO A 261 16.84 38.89 37.14
CA PRO A 261 18.19 38.60 37.62
C PRO A 261 19.17 39.77 37.48
N LEU A 262 19.02 40.60 36.45
CA LEU A 262 19.79 41.84 36.31
C LEU A 262 19.43 42.86 37.39
N ILE A 263 18.14 42.98 37.73
CA ILE A 263 17.66 43.84 38.82
C ILE A 263 18.18 43.32 40.16
N GLU A 264 18.08 42.03 40.47
CA GLU A 264 18.63 41.44 41.70
C GLU A 264 20.14 41.75 41.86
N GLN A 265 20.93 41.54 40.80
CA GLN A 265 22.37 41.85 40.82
C GLN A 265 22.65 43.36 40.97
N THR A 266 21.90 44.21 40.28
CA THR A 266 22.12 45.67 40.29
C THR A 266 21.71 46.28 41.63
N VAL A 267 20.57 45.86 42.18
CA VAL A 267 20.07 46.23 43.52
C VAL A 267 21.05 45.76 44.61
N ALA A 268 21.65 44.58 44.46
CA ALA A 268 22.67 44.07 45.37
C ALA A 268 24.01 44.83 45.31
N GLN A 269 24.37 45.43 44.16
CA GLN A 269 25.68 46.07 43.97
C GLN A 269 25.73 47.56 44.31
N SER A 270 24.70 48.37 44.00
CA SER A 270 24.57 49.74 44.55
C SER A 270 23.22 50.40 44.20
N THR A 271 22.32 50.52 45.18
CA THR A 271 21.07 51.29 45.05
C THR A 271 21.19 52.80 45.31
N SER A 272 22.37 53.35 45.64
CA SER A 272 22.48 54.78 45.98
C SER A 272 22.60 55.67 44.75
N VAL A 273 21.53 56.38 44.41
CA VAL A 273 21.46 57.38 43.32
C VAL A 273 22.01 58.75 43.77
N GLY A 274 23.00 58.74 44.66
CA GLY A 274 23.46 59.91 45.40
C GLY A 274 22.59 60.26 46.62
N PHE A 275 23.09 61.19 47.43
CA PHE A 275 22.40 61.84 48.55
C PHE A 275 21.73 60.93 49.60
N GLY A 276 22.08 59.64 49.65
CA GLY A 276 21.45 58.67 50.56
C GLY A 276 20.06 58.20 50.13
N ILE A 277 19.63 58.52 48.91
CA ILE A 277 18.40 57.99 48.30
C ILE A 277 18.70 56.61 47.75
N SER A 278 17.84 55.64 48.07
CA SER A 278 17.85 54.30 47.48
C SER A 278 16.59 54.05 46.64
N LEU A 279 16.76 53.47 45.47
CA LEU A 279 15.66 52.86 44.72
C LEU A 279 15.33 51.50 45.34
N THR A 280 14.05 51.16 45.37
CA THR A 280 13.57 49.80 45.68
C THR A 280 13.44 49.01 44.38
N GLU A 281 13.51 47.70 44.49
CA GLU A 281 13.35 46.74 43.40
C GLU A 281 12.11 47.02 42.53
N ALA A 282 10.95 47.19 43.16
CA ALA A 282 9.69 47.49 42.46
C ALA A 282 9.70 48.81 41.67
N GLU A 283 10.45 49.82 42.11
CA GLU A 283 10.58 51.11 41.41
C GLU A 283 11.58 51.01 40.23
N VAL A 284 12.56 50.12 40.33
CA VAL A 284 13.46 49.79 39.21
C VAL A 284 12.67 49.01 38.15
N VAL A 285 11.91 47.97 38.55
CA VAL A 285 11.01 47.21 37.67
C VAL A 285 10.03 48.13 36.94
N SER A 286 9.31 49.01 37.64
CA SER A 286 8.35 49.93 37.01
C SER A 286 9.00 50.91 36.03
N THR A 287 10.30 51.17 36.18
CA THR A 287 11.04 51.97 35.20
C THR A 287 11.44 51.13 34.00
N PHE A 288 11.87 49.87 34.18
CA PHE A 288 12.19 48.95 33.09
C PHE A 288 11.00 48.69 32.14
N GLU A 289 9.76 48.67 32.65
CA GLU A 289 8.56 48.58 31.79
C GLU A 289 8.43 49.76 30.79
N VAL A 290 9.01 50.93 31.10
CA VAL A 290 9.03 52.08 30.17
C VAL A 290 10.19 51.97 29.16
N ILE A 291 11.29 51.31 29.54
CA ILE A 291 12.43 51.02 28.65
C ILE A 291 12.04 49.97 27.61
N ALA A 292 11.29 48.95 28.01
CA ALA A 292 10.87 47.85 27.15
C ALA A 292 9.34 47.65 27.18
N PRO A 293 8.54 48.54 26.55
CA PRO A 293 7.09 48.39 26.47
C PRO A 293 6.71 47.10 25.73
N ARG A 294 5.59 46.47 26.12
CA ARG A 294 5.11 45.19 25.56
C ARG A 294 5.13 45.13 24.04
N ASP A 295 4.45 46.07 23.38
CA ASP A 295 4.34 46.15 21.92
C ASP A 295 5.72 46.23 21.24
N TRP A 296 6.69 46.91 21.86
CA TRP A 296 8.05 47.03 21.35
C TRP A 296 8.86 45.75 21.57
N VAL A 297 8.70 45.08 22.72
CA VAL A 297 9.33 43.77 22.98
C VAL A 297 8.81 42.72 21.99
N GLN A 298 7.51 42.72 21.69
CA GLN A 298 6.89 41.88 20.67
C GLN A 298 7.49 42.17 19.28
N GLU A 299 7.57 43.43 18.86
CA GLU A 299 8.21 43.84 17.59
C GLU A 299 9.67 43.34 17.47
N GLN A 300 10.46 43.41 18.55
CA GLN A 300 11.83 42.87 18.53
C GLN A 300 11.85 41.33 18.48
N GLY A 301 10.91 40.66 19.13
CA GLY A 301 10.76 39.20 19.07
C GLY A 301 10.39 38.69 17.68
N GLU A 302 9.43 39.36 17.02
CA GLU A 302 9.09 39.10 15.62
C GLU A 302 10.30 39.29 14.71
N GLY A 303 11.10 40.34 14.93
CA GLY A 303 12.33 40.60 14.19
C GLY A 303 13.41 39.51 14.37
N VAL A 304 13.57 38.96 15.57
CA VAL A 304 14.46 37.80 15.81
C VAL A 304 13.97 36.57 15.06
N ILE A 305 12.66 36.28 15.08
CA ILE A 305 12.08 35.14 14.34
C ILE A 305 12.26 35.34 12.84
N ASP A 306 12.00 36.54 12.30
CA ASP A 306 12.19 36.81 10.87
C ASP A 306 13.65 36.70 10.44
N ALA A 307 14.60 37.15 11.28
CA ALA A 307 16.03 36.95 11.03
C ALA A 307 16.44 35.47 11.07
N LEU A 308 15.87 34.68 11.98
CA LEU A 308 16.08 33.23 12.05
C LEU A 308 15.51 32.51 10.82
N ILE A 309 14.28 32.83 10.41
CA ILE A 309 13.69 32.24 9.19
C ILE A 309 14.50 32.65 7.95
N ASP A 310 14.87 33.91 7.80
CA ASP A 310 15.66 34.37 6.66
C ASP A 310 17.06 33.71 6.63
N TYR A 311 17.65 33.39 7.79
CA TYR A 311 18.85 32.55 7.86
C TYR A 311 18.57 31.12 7.41
N LEU A 312 17.57 30.44 8.01
CA LEU A 312 17.24 29.03 7.76
C LEU A 312 16.85 28.76 6.31
N VAL A 313 16.14 29.68 5.62
CA VAL A 313 15.78 29.54 4.20
C VAL A 313 16.84 30.12 3.24
N GLY A 314 18.02 30.48 3.73
CA GLY A 314 19.16 30.88 2.91
C GLY A 314 19.07 32.28 2.26
N LYS A 315 18.19 33.17 2.74
CA LYS A 315 18.17 34.58 2.34
C LYS A 315 19.28 35.39 3.03
N SER A 316 19.69 34.97 4.23
CA SER A 316 20.87 35.46 4.94
C SER A 316 21.92 34.35 5.06
N ASP A 317 23.20 34.73 4.96
CA ASP A 317 24.36 33.85 5.18
C ASP A 317 24.78 33.77 6.66
N GLU A 318 24.27 34.66 7.51
CA GLU A 318 24.60 34.74 8.94
C GLU A 318 23.33 35.09 9.74
N LEU A 319 23.10 34.41 10.87
CA LEU A 319 22.06 34.80 11.82
C LEU A 319 22.58 35.93 12.71
N SER A 320 22.15 37.15 12.40
CA SER A 320 22.43 38.34 13.20
C SER A 320 21.22 39.27 13.21
N TYR A 321 20.69 39.56 14.40
CA TYR A 321 19.65 40.56 14.63
C TYR A 321 20.15 41.58 15.67
N THR A 322 20.02 42.88 15.39
CA THR A 322 20.52 43.93 16.30
C THR A 322 19.40 44.89 16.68
N VAL A 323 19.14 44.99 17.98
CA VAL A 323 18.18 45.90 18.60
C VAL A 323 18.88 47.20 18.99
N ASP A 324 18.44 48.33 18.44
CA ASP A 324 18.87 49.66 18.88
C ASP A 324 18.09 50.09 20.14
N LEU A 325 18.82 50.35 21.22
CA LEU A 325 18.28 50.81 22.50
C LEU A 325 18.46 52.32 22.70
N SER A 326 19.01 53.06 21.73
CA SER A 326 19.38 54.47 21.89
C SER A 326 18.20 55.35 22.35
N ASP A 327 17.04 55.24 21.70
CA ASP A 327 15.84 55.98 22.11
C ASP A 327 15.29 55.47 23.45
N ARG A 328 15.27 54.16 23.67
CA ARG A 328 14.83 53.52 24.93
C ARG A 328 15.66 54.01 26.12
N LYS A 329 16.96 54.17 25.91
CA LYS A 329 17.97 54.65 26.88
C LYS A 329 17.84 56.14 27.19
N VAL A 330 17.36 56.95 26.25
CA VAL A 330 16.99 58.35 26.51
C VAL A 330 15.74 58.40 27.39
N THR A 331 14.66 57.69 27.02
CA THR A 331 13.43 57.63 27.83
C THR A 331 13.70 57.07 29.24
N ALA A 332 14.51 56.02 29.36
CA ALA A 332 14.96 55.47 30.64
C ALA A 332 15.62 56.52 31.54
N THR A 333 16.42 57.40 30.94
CA THR A 333 17.13 58.45 31.67
C THR A 333 16.16 59.51 32.18
N GLU A 334 15.18 59.93 31.37
CA GLU A 334 14.18 60.94 31.74
C GLU A 334 13.27 60.44 32.88
N GLU A 335 12.77 59.20 32.79
CA GLU A 335 11.92 58.60 33.83
C GLU A 335 12.66 58.37 35.16
N LEU A 336 13.90 57.86 35.11
CA LEU A 336 14.72 57.70 36.33
C LEU A 336 15.08 59.06 36.96
N GLN A 337 15.22 60.12 36.17
CA GLN A 337 15.43 61.48 36.69
C GLN A 337 14.18 61.99 37.41
N GLU A 338 12.99 61.88 36.82
CA GLU A 338 11.73 62.29 37.46
C GLU A 338 11.46 61.49 38.75
N LEU A 339 11.65 60.17 38.72
CA LEU A 339 11.54 59.30 39.89
C LEU A 339 12.52 59.71 40.99
N ALA A 340 13.79 59.92 40.67
CA ALA A 340 14.81 60.31 41.64
C ALA A 340 14.50 61.69 42.27
N LEU A 341 14.03 62.66 41.47
CA LEU A 341 13.60 63.98 41.94
C LEU A 341 12.39 63.90 42.86
N SER A 342 11.40 63.09 42.51
CA SER A 342 10.22 62.81 43.34
C SER A 342 10.61 62.22 44.71
N LYS A 343 11.53 61.24 44.73
CA LYS A 343 12.05 60.65 45.99
C LYS A 343 12.88 61.63 46.80
N LEU A 344 13.67 62.50 46.17
CA LEU A 344 14.37 63.58 46.87
C LEU A 344 13.38 64.55 47.52
N ALA A 345 12.31 64.95 46.83
CA ALA A 345 11.28 65.83 47.37
C ALA A 345 10.62 65.22 48.61
N GLY A 346 10.14 63.98 48.53
CA GLY A 346 9.56 63.28 49.69
C GLY A 346 10.55 63.09 50.85
N THR A 347 11.85 62.88 50.55
CA THR A 347 12.90 62.80 51.57
C THR A 347 13.13 64.15 52.24
N LEU A 348 13.15 65.25 51.48
CA LEU A 348 13.32 66.61 52.01
C LEU A 348 12.11 67.07 52.85
N GLU A 349 10.89 66.69 52.47
CA GLU A 349 9.67 66.96 53.24
C GLU A 349 9.61 66.21 54.58
N ALA A 350 10.24 65.04 54.67
CA ALA A 350 10.33 64.26 55.90
C ALA A 350 11.34 64.80 56.92
N ILE A 351 12.20 65.75 56.54
CA ILE A 351 13.24 66.32 57.41
C ILE A 351 12.60 67.29 58.43
N PRO A 352 12.93 67.18 59.74
CA PRO A 352 12.33 68.04 60.76
C PRO A 352 12.72 69.52 60.60
N ALA A 353 11.84 70.41 61.06
CA ALA A 353 12.09 71.85 61.03
C ALA A 353 13.26 72.25 61.95
N CYS A 354 14.14 73.15 61.50
CA CYS A 354 15.25 73.65 62.33
C CYS A 354 14.73 74.41 63.56
N THR A 355 15.26 74.07 64.73
CA THR A 355 14.83 74.62 66.02
C THR A 355 15.75 75.71 66.56
N THR A 356 17.01 75.75 66.14
CA THR A 356 18.00 76.75 66.58
C THR A 356 18.62 77.56 65.43
N PRO A 357 19.07 78.81 65.64
CA PRO A 357 19.77 79.58 64.61
C PRO A 357 21.10 78.97 64.15
N ALA A 358 21.72 78.12 64.98
CA ALA A 358 22.93 77.39 64.62
C ALA A 358 22.62 76.25 63.62
N GLU A 359 21.49 75.57 63.78
CA GLU A 359 20.98 74.58 62.84
C GLU A 359 20.67 75.19 61.46
N VAL A 360 20.14 76.41 61.40
CA VAL A 360 19.90 77.13 60.12
C VAL A 360 21.20 77.41 59.35
N LEU A 361 22.30 77.71 60.06
CA LEU A 361 23.62 77.87 59.45
C LEU A 361 24.25 76.52 59.05
N GLY A 362 23.95 75.45 59.79
CA GLY A 362 24.31 74.08 59.40
C GLY A 362 23.64 73.68 58.09
N MET A 363 22.31 73.89 57.99
CA MET A 363 21.52 73.60 56.78
C MET A 363 22.08 74.28 55.52
N SER A 364 22.42 75.57 55.58
CA SER A 364 22.98 76.26 54.39
C SER A 364 24.37 75.73 54.02
N GLN A 365 25.16 75.30 55.00
CA GLN A 365 26.44 74.67 54.76
C GLN A 365 26.27 73.25 54.17
N ASP A 366 25.34 72.45 54.69
CA ASP A 366 24.99 71.11 54.18
C ASP A 366 24.55 71.19 52.70
N ILE A 367 23.62 72.09 52.34
CA ILE A 367 23.17 72.31 50.94
C ILE A 367 24.36 72.74 50.07
N SER A 368 25.17 73.71 50.50
CA SER A 368 26.35 74.17 49.74
C SER A 368 27.43 73.09 49.56
N SER A 369 27.48 72.12 50.48
CA SER A 369 28.40 70.98 50.46
C SER A 369 27.82 69.76 49.76
N GLN A 370 26.64 69.90 49.13
CA GLN A 370 25.92 68.82 48.46
C GLN A 370 25.63 67.63 49.40
N GLN A 371 25.07 67.91 50.59
CA GLN A 371 24.63 66.91 51.57
C GLN A 371 23.19 67.15 51.98
N LEU A 372 22.46 66.07 52.32
CA LEU A 372 21.10 66.18 52.87
C LEU A 372 21.13 67.02 54.16
N PRO A 373 20.28 68.07 54.28
CA PRO A 373 20.24 68.89 55.47
C PRO A 373 19.74 68.10 56.68
N ARG A 374 20.28 68.38 57.88
CA ARG A 374 19.80 67.72 59.11
C ARG A 374 18.47 68.28 59.63
N CYS A 375 18.07 69.44 59.13
CA CYS A 375 16.81 70.10 59.40
C CYS A 375 16.48 71.07 58.24
N VAL A 376 15.21 71.48 58.10
CA VAL A 376 14.80 72.50 57.11
C VAL A 376 14.31 73.78 57.80
N ALA A 377 14.78 74.94 57.36
CA ALA A 377 14.36 76.24 57.87
C ALA A 377 13.63 77.04 56.79
N GLY A 378 12.38 77.44 57.05
CA GLY A 378 11.58 78.27 56.12
C GLY A 378 10.45 77.54 55.38
N GLY A 379 10.27 76.23 55.59
CA GLY A 379 9.23 75.44 54.93
C GLY A 379 9.52 75.23 53.43
N GLN A 380 8.46 75.12 52.62
CA GLN A 380 8.57 74.69 51.22
C GLN A 380 9.52 75.54 50.37
N ALA A 381 9.58 76.85 50.56
CA ALA A 381 10.49 77.72 49.79
C ALA A 381 11.98 77.35 49.92
N THR A 382 12.37 76.66 51.00
CA THR A 382 13.74 76.14 51.20
C THR A 382 13.90 74.72 50.66
N ILE A 383 12.82 73.93 50.61
CA ILE A 383 12.77 72.63 49.94
C ILE A 383 12.90 72.83 48.42
N ASP A 384 12.15 73.78 47.85
CA ASP A 384 12.27 74.22 46.45
C ASP A 384 13.72 74.62 46.11
N LEU A 385 14.38 75.40 46.99
CA LEU A 385 15.76 75.83 46.79
C LEU A 385 16.75 74.66 46.84
N ALA A 386 16.53 73.70 47.74
CA ALA A 386 17.33 72.49 47.83
C ALA A 386 17.14 71.61 46.57
N LEU A 387 15.90 71.35 46.16
CA LEU A 387 15.56 70.58 44.95
C LEU A 387 16.25 71.14 43.70
N ASN A 388 16.16 72.46 43.48
CA ASN A 388 16.83 73.13 42.36
C ASN A 388 18.38 73.09 42.43
N SER A 389 18.96 72.90 43.62
CA SER A 389 20.42 72.75 43.79
C SER A 389 20.91 71.32 43.60
N PHE A 390 20.04 70.33 43.84
CA PHE A 390 20.37 68.91 43.74
C PHE A 390 20.03 68.31 42.37
N SER A 391 19.02 68.84 41.67
CA SER A 391 18.52 68.29 40.40
C SER A 391 19.64 68.08 39.38
N SER A 392 20.34 69.13 38.96
CA SER A 392 21.43 69.03 37.98
C SER A 392 22.53 68.00 38.34
N VAL A 393 22.75 67.73 39.63
CA VAL A 393 23.71 66.72 40.10
C VAL A 393 23.13 65.32 39.99
N MET A 394 21.88 65.12 40.39
CA MET A 394 21.14 63.87 40.21
C MET A 394 20.93 63.55 38.72
N ASP A 395 20.53 64.52 37.90
CA ASP A 395 20.35 64.37 36.46
C ASP A 395 21.62 63.82 35.81
N THR A 396 22.77 64.38 36.18
CA THR A 396 24.10 63.94 35.73
C THR A 396 24.47 62.56 36.27
N GLN A 397 24.10 62.21 37.52
CA GLN A 397 24.39 60.89 38.10
C GLN A 397 23.53 59.80 37.46
N VAL A 398 22.23 60.03 37.28
CA VAL A 398 21.30 59.12 36.60
C VAL A 398 21.73 58.91 35.14
N ALA A 399 22.02 59.98 34.41
CA ALA A 399 22.48 59.88 33.02
C ALA A 399 23.79 59.08 32.90
N ASN A 400 24.75 59.26 33.82
CA ASN A 400 25.98 58.46 33.83
C ASN A 400 25.72 56.99 34.23
N PHE A 401 24.79 56.73 35.14
CA PHE A 401 24.39 55.38 35.54
C PHE A 401 23.77 54.62 34.36
N VAL A 402 22.75 55.19 33.73
CA VAL A 402 22.09 54.61 32.54
C VAL A 402 23.08 54.46 31.37
N ALA A 403 23.97 55.44 31.16
CA ALA A 403 25.00 55.36 30.12
C ALA A 403 26.00 54.19 30.31
N GLN A 404 26.26 53.79 31.56
CA GLN A 404 27.21 52.71 31.90
C GLN A 404 26.56 51.33 32.01
N GLN A 405 25.31 51.25 32.51
CA GLN A 405 24.64 49.97 32.78
C GLN A 405 23.78 49.48 31.62
N VAL A 406 23.19 50.37 30.82
CA VAL A 406 22.36 50.00 29.67
C VAL A 406 23.20 50.12 28.39
N PRO A 407 23.41 49.04 27.61
CA PRO A 407 24.10 49.13 26.33
C PRO A 407 23.29 49.98 25.34
N SER A 408 23.94 50.48 24.28
CA SER A 408 23.22 51.23 23.22
C SER A 408 22.62 50.32 22.16
N GLU A 409 23.15 49.12 21.97
CA GLU A 409 22.69 48.11 21.03
C GLU A 409 22.78 46.73 21.71
N VAL A 410 21.88 45.81 21.37
CA VAL A 410 21.95 44.40 21.77
C VAL A 410 21.84 43.55 20.51
N SER A 411 22.85 42.70 20.26
CA SER A 411 22.86 41.76 19.14
C SER A 411 22.49 40.36 19.62
N TYR A 412 21.66 39.67 18.83
CA TYR A 412 21.39 38.24 18.92
C TYR A 412 22.05 37.53 17.73
N SER A 413 22.78 36.46 17.99
CA SER A 413 23.56 35.71 17.00
C SER A 413 23.29 34.20 17.05
N GLN A 414 23.77 33.47 16.05
CA GLN A 414 23.75 32.00 16.05
C GLN A 414 24.30 31.38 17.34
N ALA A 415 25.40 31.91 17.87
CA ALA A 415 26.03 31.39 19.08
C ALA A 415 25.15 31.58 20.33
N ASP A 416 24.28 32.60 20.35
CA ASP A 416 23.34 32.83 21.44
C ASP A 416 22.18 31.82 21.39
N LEU A 417 21.69 31.49 20.18
CA LEU A 417 20.66 30.48 19.97
C LEU A 417 21.18 29.07 20.28
N GLU A 418 22.38 28.70 19.81
CA GLU A 418 23.02 27.41 20.12
C GLU A 418 23.24 27.23 21.64
N ALA A 419 23.58 28.32 22.35
CA ALA A 419 23.72 28.31 23.80
C ALA A 419 22.38 28.09 24.53
N GLN A 420 21.26 28.56 23.98
CA GLN A 420 19.91 28.33 24.50
C GLN A 420 19.44 26.89 24.28
N LEU A 421 19.72 26.31 23.10
CA LEU A 421 19.34 24.93 22.74
C LEU A 421 20.19 23.84 23.41
N GLY A 422 21.20 24.22 24.22
CA GLY A 422 21.94 23.31 25.10
C GLY A 422 22.77 22.21 24.41
N GLY A 423 22.91 22.25 23.07
CA GLY A 423 23.58 21.24 22.27
C GLY A 423 22.88 19.87 22.23
N GLN A 424 21.56 19.82 22.47
CA GLN A 424 20.76 18.58 22.38
C GLN A 424 20.24 18.28 20.97
N LEU A 425 20.25 19.26 20.08
CA LEU A 425 19.81 19.15 18.70
C LEU A 425 21.00 19.02 17.74
N ASP A 426 20.74 18.52 16.53
CA ASP A 426 21.64 18.71 15.36
C ASP A 426 22.02 20.20 15.24
N THR A 427 23.19 20.49 14.68
CA THR A 427 23.63 21.90 14.64
C THR A 427 22.67 22.70 13.76
N ILE A 428 22.51 23.99 14.08
CA ILE A 428 21.61 24.88 13.34
C ILE A 428 21.99 24.97 11.85
N ASP A 429 23.27 24.75 11.55
CA ASP A 429 23.77 24.67 10.18
C ASP A 429 23.30 23.39 9.47
N ASP A 430 23.27 22.23 10.15
CA ASP A 430 22.69 20.98 9.61
C ASP A 430 21.19 21.14 9.34
N MET A 431 20.46 21.82 10.24
CA MET A 431 19.03 22.12 10.04
C MET A 431 18.81 23.07 8.84
N ARG A 432 19.64 24.11 8.72
CA ARG A 432 19.62 25.05 7.60
C ARG A 432 19.92 24.34 6.27
N GLU A 433 20.90 23.44 6.24
CA GLU A 433 21.23 22.62 5.07
C GLU A 433 20.02 21.77 4.66
N ARG A 434 19.38 21.05 5.60
CA ARG A 434 18.16 20.25 5.32
C ARG A 434 16.95 21.11 4.90
N ILE A 435 16.83 22.36 5.35
CA ILE A 435 15.74 23.26 4.93
C ILE A 435 15.97 23.75 3.49
N ILE A 436 17.21 24.14 3.14
CA ILE A 436 17.56 24.67 1.82
C ILE A 436 17.67 23.56 0.78
N GLU A 437 18.46 22.52 1.06
CA GLU A 437 18.74 21.41 0.14
C GLU A 437 17.62 20.37 0.15
N GLY A 438 16.83 20.29 1.23
CA GLY A 438 15.82 19.28 1.45
C GLY A 438 16.39 18.03 2.12
N VAL A 439 15.52 17.08 2.43
CA VAL A 439 15.94 15.71 2.79
C VAL A 439 15.83 14.85 1.53
N SER A 440 16.97 14.33 1.06
CA SER A 440 17.05 13.43 -0.10
C SER A 440 16.97 11.96 0.31
N PHE A 441 16.26 11.16 -0.48
CA PHE A 441 16.26 9.70 -0.40
C PHE A 441 16.52 9.12 -1.81
N THR A 442 17.58 8.33 -1.92
CA THR A 442 18.14 7.83 -3.19
C THR A 442 18.04 6.31 -3.32
N ASP A 443 18.37 5.78 -4.51
CA ASP A 443 18.51 4.34 -4.72
C ASP A 443 19.53 3.70 -3.78
N GLN A 444 20.58 4.43 -3.41
CA GLN A 444 21.58 3.94 -2.44
C GLN A 444 21.00 3.85 -1.04
N ASP A 445 20.21 4.85 -0.59
CA ASP A 445 19.58 4.80 0.73
C ASP A 445 18.58 3.64 0.86
N LEU A 446 17.90 3.29 -0.25
CA LEU A 446 17.06 2.09 -0.35
C LEU A 446 17.88 0.78 -0.29
N ILE A 447 19.00 0.70 -1.00
CA ILE A 447 19.92 -0.46 -0.92
C ILE A 447 20.45 -0.62 0.50
N ASP A 448 20.84 0.49 1.15
CA ASP A 448 21.30 0.52 2.53
C ASP A 448 20.20 -0.01 3.47
N SER A 449 18.95 0.44 3.33
CA SER A 449 17.82 -0.01 4.16
C SER A 449 17.39 -1.47 3.92
N MET A 450 17.61 -2.00 2.71
CA MET A 450 17.37 -3.42 2.39
C MET A 450 18.50 -4.35 2.87
N SER A 451 19.63 -3.80 3.31
CA SER A 451 20.84 -4.56 3.67
C SER A 451 21.09 -4.60 5.18
N ASP A 452 21.81 -5.62 5.65
CA ASP A 452 22.38 -5.64 7.01
C ASP A 452 23.72 -4.87 7.11
N GLY A 453 24.04 -4.05 6.10
CA GLY A 453 25.32 -3.35 5.95
C GLY A 453 26.50 -4.23 5.52
N SER A 454 26.32 -5.56 5.35
CA SER A 454 27.36 -6.42 4.79
C SER A 454 27.47 -6.27 3.26
N ARG A 455 28.65 -6.57 2.69
CA ARG A 455 28.84 -6.48 1.23
C ARG A 455 28.01 -7.51 0.46
N GLU A 456 27.70 -8.64 1.09
CA GLU A 456 26.93 -9.73 0.48
C GLU A 456 25.46 -9.29 0.37
N SER A 457 24.82 -8.90 1.48
CA SER A 457 23.43 -8.43 1.47
C SER A 457 23.20 -7.18 0.61
N ARG A 458 24.17 -6.26 0.53
CA ARG A 458 24.11 -5.13 -0.42
C ARG A 458 24.13 -5.58 -1.88
N ALA A 459 24.99 -6.54 -2.23
CA ALA A 459 25.03 -7.07 -3.59
C ALA A 459 23.74 -7.83 -3.92
N ASP A 460 23.19 -8.57 -2.96
CA ASP A 460 21.90 -9.25 -3.09
C ASP A 460 20.74 -8.24 -3.27
N ALA A 461 20.77 -7.09 -2.56
CA ALA A 461 19.79 -6.01 -2.71
C ALA A 461 19.93 -5.28 -4.06
N GLU A 462 21.16 -4.96 -4.49
CA GLU A 462 21.46 -4.41 -5.82
C GLU A 462 20.96 -5.37 -6.93
N GLU A 463 21.19 -6.68 -6.79
CA GLU A 463 20.72 -7.70 -7.73
C GLU A 463 19.19 -7.84 -7.72
N ALA A 464 18.54 -7.79 -6.55
CA ALA A 464 17.08 -7.85 -6.44
C ALA A 464 16.39 -6.63 -7.08
N LEU A 465 16.85 -5.41 -6.79
CA LEU A 465 16.33 -4.19 -7.42
C LEU A 465 16.55 -4.22 -8.94
N ARG A 466 17.71 -4.70 -9.38
CA ARG A 466 18.00 -4.86 -10.80
C ARG A 466 17.10 -5.90 -11.47
N ILE A 467 16.79 -7.03 -10.83
CA ILE A 467 15.85 -8.03 -11.38
C ILE A 467 14.44 -7.46 -11.54
N LEU A 468 14.00 -6.59 -10.62
CA LEU A 468 12.73 -5.87 -10.76
C LEU A 468 12.76 -4.90 -11.95
N ALA A 469 13.83 -4.10 -12.07
CA ALA A 469 13.98 -3.09 -13.12
C ALA A 469 14.25 -3.68 -14.52
N ASP A 470 15.12 -4.69 -14.67
CA ASP A 470 15.37 -5.40 -15.95
C ASP A 470 14.15 -6.25 -16.39
N GLY A 471 13.22 -6.53 -15.47
CA GLY A 471 12.02 -7.34 -15.67
C GLY A 471 12.16 -8.75 -15.08
N VAL A 472 11.14 -9.21 -14.35
CA VAL A 472 11.18 -10.49 -13.63
C VAL A 472 10.98 -11.66 -14.60
N MET A 473 12.10 -12.13 -15.17
CA MET A 473 12.17 -13.27 -16.07
C MET A 473 12.51 -14.56 -15.31
N PHE A 474 11.59 -15.52 -15.27
CA PHE A 474 11.90 -16.86 -14.74
C PHE A 474 12.37 -17.78 -15.86
N THR A 475 13.62 -18.22 -15.80
CA THR A 475 14.21 -19.19 -16.73
C THR A 475 14.39 -20.55 -16.08
N GLU A 476 14.67 -21.57 -16.90
CA GLU A 476 15.05 -22.90 -16.41
C GLU A 476 16.26 -22.87 -15.45
N ALA A 477 17.22 -21.96 -15.67
CA ALA A 477 18.44 -21.89 -14.86
C ALA A 477 18.11 -21.49 -13.42
N ASN A 478 17.23 -20.50 -13.23
CA ASN A 478 16.78 -20.06 -11.92
C ASN A 478 16.11 -21.18 -11.11
N ILE A 479 15.41 -22.12 -11.78
CA ILE A 479 14.82 -23.29 -11.11
C ILE A 479 15.89 -24.35 -10.85
N ILE A 480 16.72 -24.69 -11.83
CA ILE A 480 17.70 -25.78 -11.75
C ILE A 480 18.81 -25.48 -10.73
N GLU A 481 19.29 -24.23 -10.65
CA GLU A 481 20.37 -23.82 -9.75
C GLU A 481 19.94 -23.82 -8.28
N ASN A 482 18.66 -23.58 -8.00
CA ASN A 482 18.05 -23.68 -6.66
C ASN A 482 17.67 -25.11 -6.26
N LEU A 483 17.81 -26.11 -7.14
CA LEU A 483 17.53 -27.51 -6.82
C LEU A 483 18.77 -28.25 -6.30
N ASP A 484 18.63 -28.86 -5.13
CA ASP A 484 19.59 -29.80 -4.58
C ASP A 484 20.01 -30.87 -5.62
N PRO A 485 21.28 -31.35 -5.64
CA PRO A 485 21.75 -32.34 -6.61
C PRO A 485 20.93 -33.65 -6.64
N LEU A 486 20.24 -33.98 -5.55
CA LEU A 486 19.29 -35.09 -5.49
C LEU A 486 17.99 -34.78 -6.23
N ALA A 487 17.41 -33.60 -6.00
CA ALA A 487 16.16 -33.15 -6.62
C ALA A 487 16.36 -32.91 -8.14
N LEU A 488 17.45 -32.24 -8.53
CA LEU A 488 17.85 -32.05 -9.92
C LEU A 488 17.98 -33.40 -10.67
N ARG A 489 18.55 -34.42 -10.03
CA ARG A 489 18.64 -35.77 -10.61
C ARG A 489 17.28 -36.46 -10.70
N GLN A 490 16.40 -36.28 -9.71
CA GLN A 490 15.02 -36.79 -9.78
C GLN A 490 14.24 -36.13 -10.90
N PHE A 491 14.30 -34.80 -11.01
CA PHE A 491 13.67 -34.01 -12.07
C PHE A 491 14.11 -34.48 -13.47
N ASN A 492 15.42 -34.60 -13.72
CA ASN A 492 15.93 -35.07 -15.01
C ASN A 492 15.51 -36.51 -15.35
N ASN A 493 15.50 -37.42 -14.36
CA ASN A 493 14.96 -38.77 -14.56
C ASN A 493 13.46 -38.72 -14.90
N ILE A 494 12.67 -37.88 -14.21
CA ILE A 494 11.23 -37.71 -14.45
C ILE A 494 11.00 -37.18 -15.87
N ARG A 495 11.76 -36.18 -16.33
CA ARG A 495 11.74 -35.64 -17.70
C ARG A 495 12.01 -36.73 -18.76
N GLU A 496 13.04 -37.55 -18.56
CA GLU A 496 13.35 -38.69 -19.44
C GLU A 496 12.23 -39.75 -19.46
N TYR A 497 11.67 -40.09 -18.29
CA TYR A 497 10.54 -41.03 -18.19
C TYR A 497 9.23 -40.46 -18.75
N ALA A 498 8.95 -39.17 -18.59
CA ALA A 498 7.77 -38.49 -19.09
C ALA A 498 7.77 -38.47 -20.62
N GLY A 499 8.86 -38.01 -21.25
CA GLY A 499 9.02 -38.06 -22.71
C GLY A 499 8.89 -39.49 -23.26
N THR A 500 9.48 -40.47 -22.56
CA THR A 500 9.32 -41.89 -22.92
C THR A 500 7.86 -42.36 -22.82
N ALA A 501 7.17 -42.07 -21.72
CA ALA A 501 5.77 -42.48 -21.49
C ALA A 501 4.81 -41.83 -22.50
N LEU A 502 4.98 -40.53 -22.78
CA LEU A 502 4.23 -39.79 -23.79
C LEU A 502 4.44 -40.38 -25.19
N SER A 503 5.68 -40.68 -25.57
CA SER A 503 5.98 -41.34 -26.85
C SER A 503 5.35 -42.74 -26.99
N LEU A 504 5.06 -43.40 -25.86
CA LEU A 504 4.45 -44.73 -25.80
C LEU A 504 2.91 -44.71 -25.70
N LYS A 505 2.28 -43.54 -25.49
CA LYS A 505 0.82 -43.35 -25.35
C LYS A 505 0.01 -44.02 -26.46
N TRP A 506 0.46 -43.95 -27.71
CA TRP A 506 -0.23 -44.58 -28.86
C TRP A 506 -0.17 -46.12 -28.84
N PHE A 507 0.88 -46.73 -28.26
CA PHE A 507 0.98 -48.19 -28.17
C PHE A 507 -0.07 -48.78 -27.21
N LEU A 508 -0.48 -48.05 -26.17
CA LEU A 508 -1.58 -48.46 -25.29
C LEU A 508 -2.90 -48.59 -26.08
N TRP A 509 -3.22 -47.60 -26.90
CA TRP A 509 -4.41 -47.63 -27.78
C TRP A 509 -4.33 -48.73 -28.83
N VAL A 510 -3.15 -49.02 -29.41
CA VAL A 510 -2.95 -50.19 -30.28
C VAL A 510 -3.23 -51.49 -29.52
N LEU A 511 -2.74 -51.62 -28.29
CA LEU A 511 -2.94 -52.81 -27.45
C LEU A 511 -4.41 -53.02 -27.06
N VAL A 512 -5.19 -51.94 -26.88
CA VAL A 512 -6.66 -51.95 -26.70
C VAL A 512 -7.41 -52.38 -27.98
N LEU A 513 -6.94 -51.97 -29.16
CA LEU A 513 -7.59 -52.29 -30.44
C LEU A 513 -7.41 -53.75 -30.89
N ILE A 514 -6.31 -54.41 -30.51
CA ILE A 514 -6.06 -55.83 -30.82
C ILE A 514 -7.19 -56.77 -30.37
N PRO A 515 -7.59 -56.82 -29.07
CA PRO A 515 -8.70 -57.67 -28.64
C PRO A 515 -10.02 -57.27 -29.29
N LEU A 516 -10.29 -55.98 -29.52
CA LEU A 516 -11.48 -55.52 -30.25
C LEU A 516 -11.54 -56.11 -31.68
N MET A 517 -10.42 -56.10 -32.40
CA MET A 517 -10.29 -56.69 -33.73
C MET A 517 -10.51 -58.21 -33.71
N VAL A 518 -9.94 -58.91 -32.72
CA VAL A 518 -10.12 -60.36 -32.55
C VAL A 518 -11.58 -60.71 -32.22
N ILE A 519 -12.23 -59.94 -31.34
CA ILE A 519 -13.67 -60.06 -31.03
C ILE A 519 -14.52 -59.89 -32.30
N ALA A 520 -14.21 -58.88 -33.12
CA ALA A 520 -14.89 -58.65 -34.39
C ALA A 520 -14.80 -59.88 -35.31
N LEU A 521 -13.58 -60.40 -35.50
CA LEU A 521 -13.30 -61.56 -36.36
C LEU A 521 -13.94 -62.87 -35.88
N ILE A 522 -14.00 -63.09 -34.56
CA ILE A 522 -14.52 -64.34 -33.96
C ILE A 522 -16.05 -64.30 -33.80
N GLY A 523 -16.63 -63.13 -33.50
CA GLY A 523 -18.07 -62.95 -33.33
C GLY A 523 -18.84 -62.86 -34.65
N GLY A 524 -18.25 -62.28 -35.69
CA GLY A 524 -18.91 -61.96 -36.96
C GLY A 524 -18.45 -62.77 -38.18
N ASN A 525 -19.32 -63.66 -38.69
CA ASN A 525 -19.10 -64.42 -39.95
C ASN A 525 -19.13 -63.56 -41.24
N GLY A 526 -19.12 -62.23 -41.15
CA GLY A 526 -19.11 -61.28 -42.27
C GLY A 526 -19.15 -59.84 -41.76
N TRP A 527 -18.83 -58.85 -42.60
CA TRP A 527 -18.64 -57.44 -42.20
C TRP A 527 -19.75 -56.86 -41.32
N ALA A 528 -21.03 -57.05 -41.68
CA ALA A 528 -22.17 -56.63 -40.88
C ALA A 528 -22.26 -57.28 -39.49
N GLY A 529 -21.70 -58.49 -39.32
CA GLY A 529 -21.56 -59.15 -38.03
C GLY A 529 -20.34 -58.67 -37.25
N ARG A 530 -19.23 -58.36 -37.92
CA ARG A 530 -17.99 -57.85 -37.31
C ARG A 530 -18.23 -56.49 -36.65
N LEU A 531 -18.90 -55.58 -37.37
CA LEU A 531 -19.28 -54.25 -36.87
C LEU A 531 -20.21 -54.31 -35.65
N LYS A 532 -21.17 -55.26 -35.61
CA LYS A 532 -22.02 -55.47 -34.42
C LYS A 532 -21.23 -55.92 -33.19
N TRP A 533 -20.28 -56.84 -33.35
CA TRP A 533 -19.51 -57.33 -32.20
C TRP A 533 -18.47 -56.32 -31.74
N ALA A 534 -17.76 -55.64 -32.64
CA ALA A 534 -16.83 -54.57 -32.29
C ALA A 534 -17.57 -53.38 -31.66
N GLY A 535 -18.55 -52.81 -32.36
CA GLY A 535 -19.28 -51.63 -31.89
C GLY A 535 -20.12 -51.89 -30.64
N GLY A 536 -20.76 -53.06 -30.56
CA GLY A 536 -21.53 -53.47 -29.38
C GLY A 536 -20.68 -53.69 -28.14
N VAL A 537 -19.48 -54.27 -28.26
CA VAL A 537 -18.56 -54.40 -27.13
C VAL A 537 -17.96 -53.05 -26.76
N ALA A 538 -17.53 -52.23 -27.73
CA ALA A 538 -17.01 -50.89 -27.47
C ALA A 538 -18.03 -50.00 -26.74
N ALA A 539 -19.29 -49.97 -27.18
CA ALA A 539 -20.33 -49.16 -26.55
C ALA A 539 -20.70 -49.65 -25.13
N VAL A 540 -20.79 -50.96 -24.91
CA VAL A 540 -21.11 -51.52 -23.60
C VAL A 540 -19.95 -51.35 -22.62
N SER A 541 -18.70 -51.62 -23.04
CA SER A 541 -17.52 -51.36 -22.21
C SER A 541 -17.33 -49.87 -21.93
N GLY A 542 -17.61 -49.00 -22.91
CA GLY A 542 -17.62 -47.55 -22.72
C GLY A 542 -18.61 -47.11 -21.64
N LEU A 543 -19.86 -47.58 -21.71
CA LEU A 543 -20.88 -47.31 -20.69
C LEU A 543 -20.52 -47.87 -19.31
N ILE A 544 -19.93 -49.06 -19.24
CA ILE A 544 -19.49 -49.67 -17.97
C ILE A 544 -18.32 -48.89 -17.37
N VAL A 545 -17.37 -48.39 -18.17
CA VAL A 545 -16.29 -47.54 -17.66
C VAL A 545 -16.81 -46.16 -17.25
N TYR A 546 -17.63 -45.50 -18.07
CA TYR A 546 -18.25 -44.21 -17.76
C TYR A 546 -19.02 -44.23 -16.43
N GLY A 547 -19.89 -45.24 -16.26
CA GLY A 547 -20.65 -45.42 -15.02
C GLY A 547 -19.81 -45.99 -13.88
N GLY A 548 -18.82 -46.82 -14.17
CA GLY A 548 -17.91 -47.39 -13.19
C GLY A 548 -17.01 -46.36 -12.53
N ILE A 549 -16.51 -45.39 -13.30
CA ILE A 549 -15.77 -44.23 -12.76
C ILE A 549 -16.70 -43.39 -11.87
N ALA A 550 -17.89 -43.01 -12.36
CA ALA A 550 -18.86 -42.23 -11.59
C ALA A 550 -19.23 -42.89 -10.25
N VAL A 551 -19.49 -44.20 -10.27
CA VAL A 551 -19.87 -44.96 -9.07
C VAL A 551 -18.68 -45.17 -8.13
N ALA A 552 -17.48 -45.41 -8.65
CA ALA A 552 -16.28 -45.49 -7.83
C ALA A 552 -15.98 -44.15 -7.13
N TRP A 553 -16.20 -43.03 -7.84
CA TRP A 553 -16.05 -41.69 -7.29
C TRP A 553 -17.09 -41.35 -6.23
N SER A 554 -18.35 -41.78 -6.38
CA SER A 554 -19.36 -41.64 -5.31
C SER A 554 -19.10 -42.51 -4.07
N PHE A 555 -18.07 -43.36 -4.10
CA PHE A 555 -17.53 -44.04 -2.92
C PHE A 555 -16.25 -43.39 -2.38
N ASN A 556 -15.76 -42.31 -3.02
CA ASN A 556 -14.61 -41.52 -2.59
C ASN A 556 -14.96 -40.58 -1.43
N ASP A 557 -16.20 -40.07 -1.35
CA ASP A 557 -16.75 -39.41 -0.14
C ASP A 557 -16.56 -40.27 1.12
N ILE A 558 -16.66 -41.59 0.97
CA ILE A 558 -16.51 -42.57 2.07
C ILE A 558 -15.02 -42.91 2.32
N ALA A 559 -14.13 -42.50 1.41
CA ALA A 559 -12.68 -42.64 1.54
C ALA A 559 -11.98 -41.34 1.98
N GLN A 560 -12.65 -40.18 1.92
CA GLN A 560 -12.11 -38.90 2.39
C GLN A 560 -11.81 -38.90 3.90
N ASP A 561 -12.49 -39.72 4.70
CA ASP A 561 -12.14 -40.08 6.10
C ASP A 561 -10.66 -40.55 6.27
N TYR A 562 -9.95 -40.85 5.17
CA TYR A 562 -8.54 -41.30 5.11
C TYR A 562 -7.64 -40.43 4.23
N VAL A 563 -8.18 -39.40 3.58
CA VAL A 563 -7.37 -38.36 2.92
C VAL A 563 -6.97 -37.39 4.02
N PRO A 564 -5.69 -36.96 4.13
CA PRO A 564 -5.32 -35.97 5.13
C PRO A 564 -6.15 -34.70 4.91
N ASP A 565 -6.60 -34.11 6.02
CA ASP A 565 -7.24 -32.81 6.01
C ASP A 565 -6.32 -31.81 5.27
N TYR A 566 -6.84 -31.21 4.21
CA TYR A 566 -6.11 -30.20 3.44
C TYR A 566 -6.29 -28.80 4.02
N GLY A 567 -7.14 -28.64 5.06
CA GLY A 567 -7.15 -27.45 5.89
C GLY A 567 -5.75 -27.17 6.42
N ALA A 568 -5.31 -25.92 6.32
CA ALA A 568 -3.96 -25.58 6.77
C ALA A 568 -3.89 -25.72 8.30
N GLU A 569 -2.94 -26.51 8.83
CA GLU A 569 -2.63 -26.46 10.26
C GLU A 569 -1.97 -25.12 10.58
N VAL A 570 -2.79 -24.08 10.77
CA VAL A 570 -2.34 -22.72 11.07
C VAL A 570 -1.59 -22.71 12.41
N SER A 571 -0.53 -21.92 12.54
CA SER A 571 0.19 -21.78 13.82
C SER A 571 -0.62 -20.97 14.84
N SER A 572 -0.32 -21.09 16.13
CA SER A 572 -0.98 -20.26 17.15
C SER A 572 -0.61 -18.77 17.06
N GLU A 573 0.53 -18.48 16.46
CA GLU A 573 1.05 -17.12 16.21
C GLU A 573 0.32 -16.49 15.02
N PHE A 574 0.23 -17.21 13.90
CA PHE A 574 -0.53 -16.75 12.73
C PHE A 574 -2.03 -16.58 13.03
N ARG A 575 -2.64 -17.40 13.90
CA ARG A 575 -4.01 -17.15 14.39
C ARG A 575 -4.18 -15.88 15.23
N ALA A 576 -3.12 -15.40 15.86
CA ALA A 576 -3.14 -14.18 16.65
C ALA A 576 -2.95 -12.94 15.76
N ASP A 577 -2.11 -13.05 14.73
CA ASP A 577 -1.83 -11.96 13.78
C ASP A 577 -2.88 -11.83 12.65
N TYR A 578 -3.46 -12.95 12.21
CA TYR A 578 -4.39 -13.02 11.06
C TYR A 578 -5.65 -13.84 11.39
N PRO A 579 -6.54 -13.36 12.28
CA PRO A 579 -7.68 -14.14 12.75
C PRO A 579 -8.76 -14.43 11.69
N ARG A 580 -9.11 -13.47 10.81
CA ARG A 580 -10.11 -13.69 9.75
C ARG A 580 -9.58 -14.67 8.70
N LEU A 581 -8.36 -14.45 8.22
CA LEU A 581 -7.69 -15.33 7.26
C LEU A 581 -7.48 -16.74 7.84
N SER A 582 -7.11 -16.85 9.13
CA SER A 582 -6.99 -18.15 9.78
C SER A 582 -8.32 -18.91 9.82
N ALA A 583 -9.42 -18.22 10.13
CA ALA A 583 -10.75 -18.84 10.14
C ALA A 583 -11.19 -19.32 8.74
N GLU A 584 -10.77 -18.61 7.69
CA GLU A 584 -11.02 -19.00 6.29
C GLU A 584 -10.15 -20.18 5.85
N LEU A 585 -8.86 -20.20 6.21
CA LEU A 585 -7.91 -21.30 5.94
C LEU A 585 -8.23 -22.59 6.72
N GLU A 586 -8.92 -22.47 7.86
CA GLU A 586 -9.47 -23.58 8.65
C GLU A 586 -10.90 -23.97 8.25
N SER A 587 -11.49 -23.29 7.26
CA SER A 587 -12.83 -23.61 6.78
C SER A 587 -12.82 -24.79 5.80
N ASP A 588 -13.97 -25.47 5.69
CA ASP A 588 -14.19 -26.50 4.68
C ASP A 588 -14.13 -25.95 3.23
N GLU A 589 -14.10 -24.62 3.00
CA GLU A 589 -14.22 -24.04 1.66
C GLU A 589 -12.99 -24.33 0.79
N LEU A 590 -11.76 -24.31 1.33
CA LEU A 590 -10.57 -24.78 0.61
C LEU A 590 -10.74 -26.22 0.12
N ASN A 591 -11.32 -27.10 0.96
CA ASN A 591 -11.62 -28.48 0.57
C ASN A 591 -12.75 -28.54 -0.48
N ASN A 592 -13.82 -27.74 -0.35
CA ASN A 592 -14.90 -27.64 -1.36
C ASN A 592 -14.39 -27.15 -2.74
N ARG A 593 -13.38 -26.26 -2.75
CA ARG A 593 -12.71 -25.75 -3.97
C ARG A 593 -11.87 -26.86 -4.61
N PHE A 594 -11.08 -27.57 -3.81
CA PHE A 594 -10.31 -28.73 -4.26
C PHE A 594 -11.21 -29.87 -4.78
N GLU A 595 -12.32 -30.16 -4.11
CA GLU A 595 -13.32 -31.11 -4.57
C GLU A 595 -13.89 -30.75 -5.93
N ARG A 596 -14.22 -29.47 -6.18
CA ARG A 596 -14.69 -29.00 -7.50
C ARG A 596 -13.65 -29.17 -8.60
N ALA A 597 -12.38 -28.82 -8.35
CA ALA A 597 -11.29 -29.08 -9.28
C ALA A 597 -11.15 -30.59 -9.58
N MET A 598 -11.21 -31.43 -8.54
CA MET A 598 -11.13 -32.89 -8.66
C MET A 598 -12.35 -33.52 -9.36
N ASP A 599 -13.54 -32.93 -9.23
CA ASP A 599 -14.76 -33.34 -9.93
C ASP A 599 -14.73 -32.92 -11.41
N SER A 600 -14.19 -31.74 -11.75
CA SER A 600 -13.90 -31.37 -13.13
C SER A 600 -12.93 -32.36 -13.78
N TRP A 601 -11.85 -32.72 -13.09
CA TRP A 601 -10.90 -33.75 -13.52
C TRP A 601 -11.58 -35.11 -13.77
N GLN A 602 -12.42 -35.56 -12.84
CA GLN A 602 -13.19 -36.80 -12.97
C GLN A 602 -14.19 -36.75 -14.14
N GLN A 603 -14.83 -35.60 -14.36
CA GLN A 603 -15.74 -35.39 -15.49
C GLN A 603 -14.99 -35.46 -16.83
N SER A 604 -13.81 -34.84 -16.91
CA SER A 604 -12.89 -34.96 -18.05
C SER A 604 -12.49 -36.42 -18.32
N TRP A 605 -12.06 -37.16 -17.30
CA TRP A 605 -11.72 -38.59 -17.39
C TRP A 605 -12.87 -39.44 -17.95
N ARG A 606 -14.09 -39.21 -17.46
CA ARG A 606 -15.29 -39.91 -17.94
C ARG A 606 -15.63 -39.55 -19.38
N ASN A 607 -15.51 -38.27 -19.74
CA ASN A 607 -15.83 -37.78 -21.07
C ASN A 607 -14.96 -38.41 -22.17
N GLN A 608 -13.74 -38.85 -21.86
CA GLN A 608 -12.91 -39.66 -22.78
C GLN A 608 -13.62 -40.91 -23.32
N THR A 609 -14.58 -41.48 -22.57
CA THR A 609 -15.33 -42.67 -23.01
C THR A 609 -16.50 -42.36 -23.94
N VAL A 610 -17.01 -41.13 -23.95
CA VAL A 610 -18.22 -40.74 -24.71
C VAL A 610 -18.04 -40.92 -26.23
N PRO A 611 -16.92 -40.53 -26.86
CA PRO A 611 -16.67 -40.84 -28.28
C PRO A 611 -16.71 -42.34 -28.59
N TRP A 612 -16.22 -43.20 -27.68
CA TRP A 612 -16.24 -44.66 -27.84
C TRP A 612 -17.65 -45.24 -27.71
N ILE A 613 -18.49 -44.67 -26.83
CA ILE A 613 -19.91 -45.02 -26.71
C ILE A 613 -20.65 -44.68 -28.01
N ILE A 614 -20.47 -43.45 -28.51
CA ILE A 614 -21.13 -42.96 -29.74
C ILE A 614 -20.66 -43.75 -30.97
N ALA A 615 -19.34 -43.86 -31.18
CA ALA A 615 -18.77 -44.60 -32.31
C ALA A 615 -19.14 -46.09 -32.27
N GLY A 616 -19.16 -46.69 -31.08
CA GLY A 616 -19.61 -48.07 -30.88
C GLY A 616 -21.09 -48.26 -31.24
N ALA A 617 -21.97 -47.36 -30.80
CA ALA A 617 -23.39 -47.37 -31.13
C ALA A 617 -23.64 -47.19 -32.63
N VAL A 618 -22.96 -46.24 -33.27
CA VAL A 618 -23.04 -46.01 -34.73
C VAL A 618 -22.55 -47.23 -35.51
N ALA A 619 -21.42 -47.83 -35.14
CA ALA A 619 -20.91 -49.06 -35.76
C ALA A 619 -21.87 -50.24 -35.57
N PHE A 620 -22.51 -50.36 -34.40
CA PHE A 620 -23.54 -51.36 -34.15
C PHE A 620 -24.76 -51.17 -35.06
N MET A 621 -25.27 -49.93 -35.18
CA MET A 621 -26.40 -49.58 -36.04
C MET A 621 -26.09 -49.77 -37.53
N ALA A 622 -24.90 -49.39 -38.00
CA ALA A 622 -24.46 -49.66 -39.37
C ALA A 622 -24.41 -51.18 -39.65
N GLY A 623 -23.92 -51.97 -38.67
CA GLY A 623 -23.94 -53.42 -38.72
C GLY A 623 -25.36 -54.02 -38.75
N THR A 624 -26.34 -53.45 -38.02
CA THR A 624 -27.74 -53.93 -38.07
C THR A 624 -28.41 -53.60 -39.40
N ALA A 625 -28.24 -52.38 -39.93
CA ALA A 625 -28.72 -51.98 -41.24
C ALA A 625 -28.17 -52.86 -42.38
N MET A 626 -26.84 -53.05 -42.45
CA MET A 626 -26.23 -53.92 -43.46
C MET A 626 -26.68 -55.39 -43.37
N ALA A 627 -26.93 -55.90 -42.15
CA ALA A 627 -27.44 -57.26 -41.98
C ALA A 627 -28.89 -57.43 -42.48
N MET A 628 -29.70 -56.36 -42.47
CA MET A 628 -31.04 -56.36 -43.06
C MET A 628 -30.98 -56.24 -44.58
N ALA A 629 -30.17 -55.32 -45.11
CA ALA A 629 -29.97 -55.13 -46.56
C ALA A 629 -29.37 -56.36 -47.28
N ASN A 630 -28.59 -57.21 -46.60
CA ASN A 630 -28.09 -58.46 -47.17
C ASN A 630 -29.09 -59.62 -47.09
N ARG A 631 -30.12 -59.57 -46.23
CA ARG A 631 -31.18 -60.60 -46.20
C ARG A 631 -32.14 -60.49 -47.39
N THR A 632 -32.39 -59.28 -47.89
CA THR A 632 -33.28 -59.03 -49.04
C THR A 632 -32.68 -59.44 -50.40
N LYS A 633 -31.37 -59.72 -50.48
CA LYS A 633 -30.70 -60.27 -51.67
C LYS A 633 -30.68 -61.81 -51.74
N GLY A 634 -31.32 -62.49 -50.78
CA GLY A 634 -31.18 -63.93 -50.53
C GLY A 634 -32.35 -64.84 -50.95
N THR A 635 -32.98 -64.62 -52.11
CA THR A 635 -34.00 -65.53 -52.68
C THR A 635 -33.61 -66.04 -54.07
N PRO A 636 -33.24 -67.32 -54.23
CA PRO A 636 -32.93 -67.90 -55.53
C PRO A 636 -34.19 -68.39 -56.25
N LEU A 637 -34.61 -67.70 -57.31
CA LEU A 637 -35.52 -68.26 -58.31
C LEU A 637 -34.75 -69.19 -59.25
N GLY A 638 -34.56 -70.43 -58.81
CA GLY A 638 -33.98 -71.51 -59.64
C GLY A 638 -34.98 -72.02 -60.67
N GLY A 639 -34.56 -72.12 -61.94
CA GLY A 639 -35.41 -72.56 -63.04
C GLY A 639 -35.13 -73.98 -63.53
N GLY A 640 -36.19 -74.66 -63.97
CA GLY A 640 -36.15 -75.52 -65.17
C GLY A 640 -36.00 -77.03 -65.01
N THR A 641 -37.12 -77.76 -65.16
CA THR A 641 -37.19 -79.01 -65.95
C THR A 641 -38.56 -79.11 -66.64
N ALA A 642 -38.63 -79.70 -67.83
CA ALA A 642 -39.83 -79.72 -68.69
C ALA A 642 -40.53 -81.09 -68.74
N TYR A 643 -41.86 -81.14 -68.92
CA TYR A 643 -42.50 -81.69 -70.15
C TYR A 643 -44.06 -81.64 -70.18
N LYS A 644 -44.62 -81.40 -71.39
CA LYS A 644 -45.99 -81.71 -71.93
C LYS A 644 -47.28 -81.18 -71.25
N GLY A 645 -48.13 -80.49 -72.05
CA GLY A 645 -49.60 -80.50 -71.81
C GLY A 645 -50.51 -79.42 -72.45
N SER A 646 -50.73 -79.43 -73.78
CA SER A 646 -51.90 -78.80 -74.48
C SER A 646 -52.00 -77.25 -74.57
N ALA A 647 -52.72 -76.76 -75.60
CA ALA A 647 -52.92 -75.34 -75.97
C ALA A 647 -54.40 -75.12 -76.41
N PRO A 648 -54.86 -73.97 -77.00
CA PRO A 648 -54.24 -72.64 -77.21
C PRO A 648 -55.17 -71.43 -76.92
N ARG A 649 -54.75 -70.23 -77.41
CA ARG A 649 -55.47 -68.94 -77.63
C ARG A 649 -55.43 -67.90 -76.47
N VAL A 650 -55.42 -66.56 -76.67
CA VAL A 650 -55.37 -65.69 -77.89
C VAL A 650 -54.85 -64.26 -77.57
N THR A 651 -54.13 -63.59 -78.51
CA THR A 651 -53.83 -62.13 -78.75
C THR A 651 -53.78 -61.08 -77.61
N SER A 652 -53.01 -59.97 -77.64
CA SER A 652 -52.08 -59.35 -78.63
C SER A 652 -51.36 -58.12 -78.03
N SER A 653 -50.26 -57.67 -78.67
CA SER A 653 -49.69 -56.27 -78.70
C SER A 653 -49.26 -55.59 -77.38
N SER A 654 -48.20 -54.79 -77.28
CA SER A 654 -47.08 -54.34 -78.15
C SER A 654 -46.04 -53.63 -77.23
N VAL A 655 -44.70 -53.85 -77.31
CA VAL A 655 -43.72 -53.19 -78.23
C VAL A 655 -43.85 -51.65 -78.15
N ARG A 656 -42.86 -50.79 -77.81
CA ARG A 656 -41.37 -50.78 -77.59
C ARG A 656 -41.05 -49.56 -76.68
N SER A 657 -40.07 -49.50 -75.77
CA SER A 657 -38.59 -49.57 -75.85
C SER A 657 -37.83 -48.29 -76.26
N ILE A 658 -36.85 -47.94 -75.40
CA ILE A 658 -35.51 -47.36 -75.69
C ILE A 658 -35.34 -45.81 -75.68
N PRO A 659 -34.17 -45.29 -75.22
CA PRO A 659 -34.01 -43.95 -74.62
C PRO A 659 -32.91 -43.10 -75.32
N LYS A 660 -32.14 -42.29 -74.55
CA LYS A 660 -31.06 -41.31 -74.90
C LYS A 660 -31.59 -39.87 -75.07
N GLU A 661 -30.84 -38.78 -74.85
CA GLU A 661 -29.48 -38.54 -74.30
C GLU A 661 -29.39 -37.07 -73.79
N TRP A 662 -28.49 -36.81 -72.85
CA TRP A 662 -27.63 -35.61 -72.63
C TRP A 662 -28.05 -34.21 -73.16
N GLY A 663 -27.84 -33.19 -72.33
CA GLY A 663 -27.78 -31.77 -72.72
C GLY A 663 -27.38 -30.88 -71.55
N ASP A 664 -26.25 -30.18 -71.67
CA ASP A 664 -25.71 -29.22 -70.70
C ASP A 664 -26.21 -27.77 -70.95
N GLY A 665 -26.00 -26.89 -69.96
CA GLY A 665 -26.15 -25.43 -70.05
C GLY A 665 -27.56 -24.88 -69.74
N ASP A 666 -27.73 -23.62 -69.34
CA ASP A 666 -26.76 -22.62 -68.83
C ASP A 666 -27.56 -21.48 -68.16
N ASP A 667 -26.91 -20.65 -67.33
CA ASP A 667 -27.27 -19.27 -66.90
C ASP A 667 -28.69 -18.90 -66.37
N GLY A 668 -28.74 -17.87 -65.51
CA GLY A 668 -29.94 -16.98 -65.42
C GLY A 668 -30.42 -16.51 -64.05
N ASP A 669 -29.65 -15.64 -63.39
CA ASP A 669 -30.03 -14.39 -62.67
C ASP A 669 -31.34 -14.21 -61.86
N ALA A 670 -31.19 -13.28 -60.89
CA ALA A 670 -32.17 -12.34 -60.32
C ALA A 670 -32.72 -12.59 -58.89
N ALA A 671 -32.29 -11.67 -58.03
CA ALA A 671 -32.74 -11.30 -56.69
C ALA A 671 -34.26 -11.13 -56.49
N ASP A 672 -34.72 -11.24 -55.22
CA ASP A 672 -35.11 -10.06 -54.42
C ASP A 672 -35.52 -10.42 -52.97
N GLU A 673 -34.73 -9.89 -52.02
CA GLU A 673 -35.10 -9.20 -50.76
C GLU A 673 -36.08 -9.79 -49.69
N PRO A 674 -36.10 -9.21 -48.44
CA PRO A 674 -36.34 -9.99 -47.22
C PRO A 674 -37.69 -9.72 -46.55
N THR A 675 -37.94 -10.42 -45.42
CA THR A 675 -39.09 -10.13 -44.54
C THR A 675 -38.66 -9.95 -43.09
N THR A 676 -38.51 -8.69 -42.69
CA THR A 676 -38.64 -8.27 -41.28
C THR A 676 -40.11 -8.09 -40.94
N THR A 677 -40.55 -8.58 -39.78
CA THR A 677 -41.79 -8.10 -39.14
C THR A 677 -41.50 -7.83 -37.67
N ASP A 678 -41.89 -6.65 -37.21
CA ASP A 678 -41.54 -6.06 -35.92
C ASP A 678 -42.84 -5.63 -35.18
N LYS A 679 -42.75 -5.48 -33.85
CA LYS A 679 -43.64 -4.66 -33.00
C LYS A 679 -45.12 -5.12 -32.80
N PRO A 680 -45.87 -4.53 -31.83
CA PRO A 680 -45.68 -4.69 -30.38
C PRO A 680 -47.02 -4.86 -29.60
N GLU A 681 -46.98 -5.02 -28.27
CA GLU A 681 -48.06 -4.46 -27.41
C GLU A 681 -47.59 -4.23 -25.97
N ALA A 682 -48.29 -3.36 -25.23
CA ALA A 682 -47.88 -2.83 -23.93
C ALA A 682 -49.07 -2.62 -22.97
N THR A 683 -48.77 -2.14 -21.76
CA THR A 683 -49.67 -1.61 -20.71
C THR A 683 -50.32 -2.62 -19.75
N GLY A 684 -50.22 -2.37 -18.43
CA GLY A 684 -50.89 -3.17 -17.39
C GLY A 684 -50.42 -2.84 -15.97
N ASP A 685 -50.92 -1.74 -15.42
CA ASP A 685 -50.55 -1.16 -14.11
C ASP A 685 -51.17 -1.88 -12.88
N GLN A 686 -50.69 -1.51 -11.68
CA GLN A 686 -51.32 -1.57 -10.34
C GLN A 686 -51.14 -2.76 -9.34
N LYS A 687 -50.67 -2.33 -8.14
CA LYS A 687 -51.11 -2.65 -6.74
C LYS A 687 -50.31 -3.59 -5.82
N GLU A 688 -49.57 -2.94 -4.92
CA GLU A 688 -49.58 -3.16 -3.44
C GLU A 688 -51.00 -3.17 -2.83
N PRO A 689 -51.26 -3.73 -1.62
CA PRO A 689 -50.53 -3.36 -0.38
C PRO A 689 -50.33 -4.43 0.73
N ASP A 690 -49.56 -4.04 1.76
CA ASP A 690 -49.63 -4.38 3.20
C ASP A 690 -49.74 -5.87 3.68
N SER A 691 -48.78 -6.32 4.52
CA SER A 691 -48.96 -6.32 6.01
C SER A 691 -48.13 -7.39 6.79
N GLU A 692 -47.64 -6.98 7.96
CA GLU A 692 -47.47 -7.74 9.24
C GLU A 692 -46.53 -8.97 9.38
N ALA A 693 -45.32 -8.68 9.90
CA ALA A 693 -44.78 -9.15 11.18
C ALA A 693 -45.31 -10.43 11.88
N LYS A 694 -44.43 -11.44 12.00
CA LYS A 694 -44.13 -12.37 13.14
C LYS A 694 -43.18 -13.48 12.61
N THR A 695 -42.20 -13.97 13.35
CA THR A 695 -42.02 -14.07 14.81
C THR A 695 -40.54 -13.94 15.17
#